data_AF-A0A969JAD5-F1
#
_entry.id   AF-A0A969JAD5-F1
#
_cell.length_a   1.000
_cell.length_b   1.000
_cell.length_c   1.000
_cell.angle_alpha   90.00
_cell.angle_beta   90.00
_cell.angle_gamma   90.00
#
_symmetry.space_group_name_H-M   'P 1'
#
loop_
_entity.id
_entity.type
_entity.pdbx_description
1 polymer ?
#
loop_
_entity_poly.entity_id
_entity_poly.type
_entity_poly.pdbx_seq_one_letter_code
_entity_poly.pdbx_strand_id
1 'polypeptide(L)'
;METLLTYVSANGTSLAPTFEGTGITGLDLTRGSGIVSAAGSTFNSSGWNDSANLVQAIANNDFLQWGFSSAIPYDLSDLDIRYDRSGTGPNQIEIQVSVDGGGTFLPFFSDSSVNESSENNADINLASFTNISSAIFRLYGFGATASAGTFDIENTIDFNNNGIVLSGTPSSGGGGGTTLAIAATDANKAEGDLGVTPFTFTITRSGDSAGATSVDFAVTGNTADAVDFGGAFPAGTLNFAAGETSQVVTVNVSGDTDPEPDEAFTVTLSNPSGSATITTATANGTIQNDDGIAITPISAIQGSGAASPIVGSQVTIEAVVVGDFQDGTSGTNGDLNGFFVQEQDTDVDGIPATSEGLFIFDGNSPAVNVNIGDTVQITGIVTEFNGLTELMDVSVAITGTDSLPTPATVNFPVTAVDDLEAFEGMQVTIPETLFVTEYFNLDRFGEILLSSDGASNQPGTDGRLDQFTQFNDPSVPGFAVYQDAIASRRIVLDDGQTVQNPDPIILGRGGNPLSATNTLRGGDTVDHLSGILSFGFDEYRIQPVAPVDFQPTNPRPATPDVGGDLKVASFNVLNYFTTFDQRGADNAQEFQRQRDKIINAIVELDADVVGLIELENNGDTAIGDLVDGINTELGSSVYDFISTGVVGTDQITVGLIYKSAAVTPIGEEAILDKTVDPRFDSDNQRPTIAQTFEEVGTGEALTVAVNHFKSKGSVIPGDEDQNDGQGSNNSTRTLAAEALVDWLATDPTDSGDSDVLIIGDLNAYAQEDPVTTIEDAGYTNLIEAEGYSFVFDGQFGALDHALANTSLTAQVTGAAEWHINVDEPDALDYNTNFRSPGQIANLYSDSPFRSSDHDPLIVGLDLSSPNGVPTAVDDTFTTDEDTAFTTGNVLANDADPDNDTLSVVSVDTSRTQGLVTDNGDGTFGYDPNGQFAALNTGETATDSFSYTISDGKGGESTASVAITINGLDEDSPVNVIDGTRNDDNIVGTNADDLIRADNGNDRINARNGNDTVEGGRGGDSIQGGAGDDVLAADRVDRFDDFDGEISRIFGGTGNDLLIGGGKADLLRGGNDNDTLLGKGGDDQLFGDGGDDLLNGDVGNDLLSGGGSTDTADYSDLVINGVFGTIAGLDVNLRTRTALHSSTNNALTWTDRLISIENVTGTQRNDRFIGNGQNNVFDGQGEVGRNDRQTQFTDLRGSAYTVTADVVEYRGSSSQFSVAGTADNLTVTGQGEGTDILLDIEFIKFSDALFAVGDLL
;
A
#
# COMPACT_ATOMS: atom_id res chain seq x y z
N MET A 1 3.16 -22.25 13.09
CA MET A 1 2.31 -22.89 14.13
C MET A 1 1.09 -22.00 14.33
N GLU A 2 -0.12 -22.51 14.08
CA GLU A 2 -1.38 -21.80 14.30
C GLU A 2 -1.83 -21.83 15.78
N THR A 3 -2.19 -20.64 16.29
CA THR A 3 -3.20 -20.32 17.34
C THR A 3 -3.21 -21.07 18.69
N LEU A 4 -2.92 -20.35 19.81
CA LEU A 4 -3.88 -20.00 20.89
C LEU A 4 -3.19 -19.36 22.14
N LEU A 5 -3.54 -18.11 22.46
CA LEU A 5 -3.78 -17.62 23.83
C LEU A 5 -5.24 -17.10 23.80
N THR A 6 -6.17 -17.41 24.70
CA THR A 6 -6.12 -17.19 26.16
C THR A 6 -7.33 -17.87 26.85
N TYR A 7 -7.16 -18.54 28.01
CA TYR A 7 -8.09 -18.42 29.17
C TYR A 7 -7.52 -19.08 30.44
N VAL A 8 -7.64 -18.37 31.58
CA VAL A 8 -7.28 -18.85 32.93
C VAL A 8 -8.55 -19.07 33.78
N SER A 9 -8.79 -20.30 34.24
CA SER A 9 -8.85 -20.66 35.69
C SER A 9 -9.67 -21.94 36.02
N ALA A 10 -9.07 -22.76 36.88
CA ALA A 10 -9.66 -23.63 37.90
C ALA A 10 -10.61 -24.80 37.49
N ASN A 11 -10.07 -26.03 37.42
CA ASN A 11 -10.27 -27.12 38.40
C ASN A 11 -9.74 -28.47 37.87
N GLY A 12 -9.03 -29.20 38.72
CA GLY A 12 -8.33 -30.42 38.35
C GLY A 12 -9.22 -31.63 38.04
N THR A 13 -8.72 -32.51 37.17
CA THR A 13 -8.50 -33.95 37.42
C THR A 13 -8.02 -34.60 36.12
N SER A 14 -6.93 -35.34 36.21
CA SER A 14 -6.36 -36.11 35.10
C SER A 14 -7.28 -37.26 34.71
N LEU A 15 -7.57 -37.41 33.42
CA LEU A 15 -7.87 -38.70 32.80
C LEU A 15 -7.27 -38.72 31.39
N ALA A 16 -6.24 -39.54 31.23
CA ALA A 16 -5.60 -39.85 29.95
C ALA A 16 -6.55 -40.64 29.02
N PRO A 17 -6.28 -40.61 27.71
CA PRO A 17 -6.23 -41.84 26.94
C PRO A 17 -4.95 -41.99 26.12
N THR A 18 -4.48 -43.23 26.16
CA THR A 18 -3.42 -43.91 25.41
C THR A 18 -3.62 -43.92 23.88
N PHE A 19 -2.54 -43.87 23.10
CA PHE A 19 -2.16 -44.81 22.01
C PHE A 19 -0.77 -44.40 21.46
N GLU A 20 0.30 -45.10 21.86
CA GLU A 20 1.12 -46.04 21.05
C GLU A 20 1.74 -45.49 19.75
N GLY A 21 3.08 -45.51 19.66
CA GLY A 21 3.73 -45.63 18.36
C GLY A 21 5.11 -44.98 18.13
N THR A 22 6.12 -45.37 18.92
CA THR A 22 7.55 -45.46 18.54
C THR A 22 8.35 -44.21 18.13
N GLY A 23 9.34 -43.88 18.97
CA GLY A 23 10.69 -43.51 18.52
C GLY A 23 11.19 -42.16 19.02
N ILE A 24 12.35 -42.19 19.71
CA ILE A 24 13.20 -41.06 20.14
C ILE A 24 12.86 -40.50 21.53
N THR A 25 13.70 -40.82 22.52
CA THR A 25 13.79 -40.11 23.80
C THR A 25 15.07 -39.27 23.79
N GLY A 26 14.95 -38.02 23.38
CA GLY A 26 15.75 -36.92 23.88
C GLY A 26 15.10 -36.42 25.18
N LEU A 27 15.93 -36.20 26.19
CA LEU A 27 15.56 -35.83 27.55
C LEU A 27 15.64 -34.29 27.62
N ASP A 28 14.50 -33.62 27.77
CA ASP A 28 14.45 -32.22 28.20
C ASP A 28 13.72 -32.15 29.55
N LEU A 29 14.37 -31.51 30.52
CA LEU A 29 13.70 -30.84 31.63
C LEU A 29 14.43 -29.56 31.98
N THR A 30 13.69 -28.49 31.74
CA THR A 30 13.90 -27.09 32.12
C THR A 30 13.89 -26.84 33.64
N ARG A 31 14.75 -25.88 34.01
CA ARG A 31 14.67 -24.83 35.06
C ARG A 31 13.95 -25.06 36.39
N GLY A 32 14.66 -24.72 37.47
CA GLY A 32 14.07 -24.40 38.78
C GLY A 32 15.09 -23.91 39.82
N SER A 33 15.12 -22.61 40.03
CA SER A 33 15.97 -21.80 40.94
C SER A 33 15.92 -22.22 42.42
N GLY A 34 16.98 -21.92 43.19
CA GLY A 34 16.86 -21.80 44.66
C GLY A 34 18.12 -22.04 45.49
N ILE A 35 18.64 -20.96 46.05
CA ILE A 35 19.65 -20.88 47.12
C ILE A 35 19.25 -21.75 48.34
N VAL A 36 20.20 -22.48 48.94
CA VAL A 36 20.50 -22.57 50.41
C VAL A 36 21.58 -23.64 50.67
N SER A 37 22.53 -23.26 51.53
CA SER A 37 23.57 -24.04 52.19
C SER A 37 23.22 -25.46 52.66
N ALA A 38 24.18 -26.38 52.60
CA ALA A 38 24.84 -27.00 53.77
C ALA A 38 25.41 -28.40 53.46
N ALA A 39 26.61 -28.62 53.98
CA ALA A 39 27.14 -29.84 54.59
C ALA A 39 26.47 -31.20 54.28
N GLY A 40 27.33 -32.15 53.91
CA GLY A 40 27.36 -33.44 54.60
C GLY A 40 26.80 -34.65 53.85
N SER A 41 27.72 -35.58 53.60
CA SER A 41 27.57 -37.04 53.64
C SER A 41 27.18 -37.81 52.36
N THR A 42 28.20 -38.57 51.90
CA THR A 42 28.21 -40.03 51.68
C THR A 42 27.44 -40.66 50.51
N PHE A 43 28.20 -41.34 49.63
CA PHE A 43 27.98 -42.72 49.16
C PHE A 43 29.37 -43.35 49.05
N ASN A 44 29.83 -44.24 49.93
CA ASN A 44 29.48 -45.64 50.09
C ASN A 44 29.37 -46.43 48.78
N SER A 45 30.48 -47.03 48.35
CA SER A 45 30.47 -48.30 47.62
C SER A 45 31.19 -49.36 48.47
N SER A 46 30.48 -49.86 49.48
CA SER A 46 30.79 -51.12 50.11
C SER A 46 30.68 -52.26 49.10
N GLY A 47 31.79 -52.99 48.93
CA GLY A 47 31.73 -54.42 48.66
C GLY A 47 32.40 -54.89 47.37
N TRP A 48 33.72 -55.06 47.40
CA TRP A 48 34.37 -56.30 46.96
C TRP A 48 35.54 -56.60 47.91
N ASN A 49 35.21 -57.28 49.02
CA ASN A 49 36.18 -58.08 49.76
C ASN A 49 36.31 -59.40 49.01
N ASP A 50 37.41 -59.63 48.29
CA ASP A 50 37.98 -60.97 48.22
C ASP A 50 39.50 -60.93 48.04
N SER A 51 40.18 -61.03 49.17
CA SER A 51 41.61 -61.29 49.31
C SER A 51 41.91 -62.72 48.84
N ALA A 52 42.03 -62.95 47.53
CA ALA A 52 42.47 -64.24 47.00
C ALA A 52 43.19 -64.24 45.63
N ASN A 53 43.48 -63.10 44.98
CA ASN A 53 44.26 -63.09 43.72
C ASN A 53 45.45 -62.10 43.69
N LEU A 54 45.87 -61.56 44.83
CA LEU A 54 47.05 -60.68 44.93
C LEU A 54 48.38 -61.44 45.15
N VAL A 55 48.43 -62.73 44.83
CA VAL A 55 49.66 -63.56 44.90
C VAL A 55 50.05 -64.14 43.53
N GLN A 56 49.35 -63.78 42.45
CA GLN A 56 49.65 -64.29 41.10
C GLN A 56 49.80 -63.22 40.01
N ALA A 57 50.16 -61.99 40.37
CA ALA A 57 50.58 -60.94 39.42
C ALA A 57 52.08 -60.54 39.56
N ILE A 58 52.77 -60.99 40.62
CA ILE A 58 54.20 -60.71 40.86
C ILE A 58 55.13 -61.67 40.08
N ALA A 59 54.58 -62.64 39.34
CA ALA A 59 55.37 -63.63 38.59
C ALA A 59 55.48 -63.37 37.07
N ASN A 60 54.74 -62.42 36.49
CA ASN A 60 54.68 -62.22 35.03
C ASN A 60 55.03 -60.82 34.51
N ASN A 61 55.55 -59.90 35.33
CA ASN A 61 56.27 -58.71 34.87
C ASN A 61 55.54 -57.81 33.84
N ASP A 62 54.22 -57.65 33.95
CA ASP A 62 53.46 -56.66 33.17
C ASP A 62 53.48 -55.30 33.88
N PHE A 63 54.11 -54.30 33.28
CA PHE A 63 54.02 -52.90 33.74
C PHE A 63 52.81 -52.23 33.08
N LEU A 64 51.80 -51.91 33.90
CA LEU A 64 50.73 -50.96 33.58
C LEU A 64 51.25 -49.54 33.88
N GLN A 65 51.38 -48.71 32.84
CA GLN A 65 51.69 -47.29 32.97
C GLN A 65 50.38 -46.50 33.00
N TRP A 66 50.19 -45.66 34.02
CA TRP A 66 49.09 -44.69 34.09
C TRP A 66 49.64 -43.36 33.56
N GLY A 67 49.14 -42.90 32.41
CA GLY A 67 49.38 -41.56 31.89
C GLY A 67 48.25 -40.63 32.33
N PHE A 68 48.59 -39.45 32.85
CA PHE A 68 47.64 -38.37 33.11
C PHE A 68 47.74 -37.35 31.96
N SER A 69 46.65 -37.16 31.22
CA SER A 69 46.52 -36.16 30.16
C SER A 69 45.82 -34.91 30.70
N SER A 70 46.53 -33.80 30.74
CA SER A 70 46.11 -32.38 30.82
C SER A 70 46.93 -31.59 31.85
N ALA A 71 47.44 -30.45 31.39
CA ALA A 71 48.06 -29.43 32.23
C ALA A 71 46.95 -28.63 32.93
N ILE A 72 46.71 -28.94 34.20
CA ILE A 72 46.00 -28.03 35.12
C ILE A 72 47.08 -27.43 36.03
N PRO A 73 47.12 -26.11 36.30
CA PRO A 73 47.98 -25.57 37.33
C PRO A 73 47.49 -26.13 38.68
N TYR A 74 48.23 -27.07 39.24
CA TYR A 74 47.95 -27.58 40.57
C TYR A 74 48.20 -26.48 41.61
N ASP A 75 47.18 -26.16 42.42
CA ASP A 75 47.42 -25.52 43.72
C ASP A 75 48.15 -26.54 44.60
N LEU A 76 49.46 -26.39 44.76
CA LEU A 76 50.32 -27.25 45.57
C LEU A 76 50.18 -26.97 47.09
N SER A 77 49.09 -26.33 47.50
CA SER A 77 48.82 -25.97 48.89
C SER A 77 48.69 -27.17 49.84
N ASP A 78 48.42 -28.37 49.33
CA ASP A 78 48.21 -29.60 50.12
C ASP A 78 49.02 -30.82 49.64
N LEU A 79 50.34 -30.67 49.43
CA LEU A 79 51.23 -31.84 49.25
C LEU A 79 51.56 -32.51 50.61
N ASP A 80 50.76 -33.49 51.01
CA ASP A 80 50.95 -34.29 52.24
C ASP A 80 51.92 -35.47 51.98
N ILE A 81 53.15 -35.41 52.50
CA ILE A 81 54.15 -36.49 52.38
C ILE A 81 54.08 -37.40 53.61
N ARG A 82 53.51 -38.61 53.44
CA ARG A 82 53.47 -39.64 54.49
C ARG A 82 54.58 -40.67 54.33
N TYR A 83 55.28 -40.98 55.43
CA TYR A 83 56.25 -42.06 55.50
C TYR A 83 56.05 -42.88 56.78
N ASP A 84 55.91 -44.20 56.66
CA ASP A 84 55.80 -45.13 57.79
C ASP A 84 57.15 -45.76 58.13
N ARG A 85 57.52 -45.79 59.41
CA ARG A 85 58.71 -46.49 59.91
C ARG A 85 58.42 -47.22 61.21
N SER A 86 58.76 -48.52 61.21
CA SER A 86 58.98 -49.30 62.43
C SER A 86 60.45 -49.23 62.87
N GLY A 87 60.80 -48.28 63.75
CA GLY A 87 62.13 -48.27 64.40
C GLY A 87 62.52 -46.97 65.10
N THR A 88 63.18 -47.09 66.26
CA THR A 88 63.49 -45.98 67.19
C THR A 88 64.86 -45.32 66.94
N GLY A 89 64.88 -44.01 66.69
CA GLY A 89 66.09 -43.15 66.65
C GLY A 89 65.80 -41.75 66.06
N PRO A 90 66.52 -40.68 66.44
CA PRO A 90 66.24 -39.32 65.96
C PRO A 90 66.72 -39.11 64.51
N ASN A 91 65.89 -38.48 63.68
CA ASN A 91 66.18 -38.15 62.27
C ASN A 91 66.38 -36.63 62.08
N GLN A 92 67.16 -36.24 61.07
CA GLN A 92 67.31 -34.86 60.59
C GLN A 92 66.93 -34.83 59.10
N ILE A 93 66.06 -33.89 58.71
CA ILE A 93 65.55 -33.73 57.32
C ILE A 93 66.16 -32.46 56.72
N GLU A 94 66.69 -32.52 55.50
CA GLU A 94 67.18 -31.36 54.75
C GLU A 94 66.43 -31.27 53.40
N ILE A 95 65.85 -30.11 53.10
CA ILE A 95 65.06 -29.86 51.88
C ILE A 95 65.71 -28.72 51.10
N GLN A 96 65.97 -28.94 49.81
CA GLN A 96 66.51 -27.93 48.89
C GLN A 96 65.55 -27.77 47.69
N VAL A 97 65.08 -26.56 47.44
CA VAL A 97 64.17 -26.21 46.33
C VAL A 97 64.93 -25.35 45.31
N SER A 98 64.76 -25.59 44.02
CA SER A 98 65.34 -24.76 42.94
C SER A 98 64.24 -24.10 42.10
N VAL A 99 64.49 -22.87 41.65
CA VAL A 99 63.54 -22.03 40.90
C VAL A 99 64.29 -21.43 39.70
N ASP A 100 63.65 -21.33 38.54
CA ASP A 100 64.32 -20.90 37.31
C ASP A 100 64.79 -19.44 37.37
N GLY A 101 66.09 -19.23 37.07
CA GLY A 101 66.70 -17.90 36.95
C GLY A 101 67.52 -17.41 38.16
N GLY A 102 68.65 -18.07 38.46
CA GLY A 102 69.74 -17.48 39.26
C GLY A 102 69.59 -17.55 40.79
N GLY A 103 70.31 -18.48 41.42
CA GLY A 103 70.13 -18.85 42.83
C GLY A 103 70.62 -17.86 43.90
N THR A 104 69.96 -17.91 45.05
CA THR A 104 70.52 -17.52 46.37
C THR A 104 70.10 -18.54 47.43
N PHE A 105 71.06 -19.01 48.24
CA PHE A 105 70.88 -20.03 49.30
C PHE A 105 70.59 -19.40 50.67
N LEU A 106 69.69 -19.97 51.51
CA LEU A 106 69.65 -19.75 52.97
C LEU A 106 69.11 -20.97 53.77
N PRO A 107 69.39 -21.10 55.09
CA PRO A 107 69.55 -22.39 55.77
C PRO A 107 68.53 -22.75 56.88
N PHE A 108 68.43 -24.06 57.15
CA PHE A 108 68.15 -24.76 58.44
C PHE A 108 66.80 -24.57 59.17
N PHE A 109 66.05 -25.66 59.37
CA PHE A 109 65.16 -25.88 60.50
C PHE A 109 65.44 -27.23 61.18
N SER A 110 65.52 -27.24 62.51
CA SER A 110 65.55 -28.44 63.35
C SER A 110 64.51 -28.28 64.45
N ASP A 111 63.54 -29.19 64.57
CA ASP A 111 62.75 -29.32 65.80
C ASP A 111 63.13 -30.61 66.51
N SER A 112 63.51 -30.43 67.77
CA SER A 112 63.90 -31.45 68.71
C SER A 112 62.85 -31.51 69.83
N SER A 113 61.63 -31.96 69.54
CA SER A 113 60.70 -32.41 70.58
C SER A 113 59.52 -33.22 70.02
N VAL A 114 59.25 -34.35 70.66
CA VAL A 114 57.93 -34.99 70.94
C VAL A 114 58.07 -36.53 70.87
N ASN A 115 57.52 -37.17 71.90
CA ASN A 115 57.68 -38.56 72.31
C ASN A 115 56.27 -39.20 72.36
N GLU A 116 56.15 -40.42 71.86
CA GLU A 116 55.01 -41.36 71.98
C GLU A 116 53.63 -40.98 71.39
N SER A 117 53.37 -41.43 70.16
CA SER A 117 52.28 -42.33 69.73
C SER A 117 52.22 -42.37 68.19
N SER A 118 51.60 -43.40 67.63
CA SER A 118 51.52 -43.70 66.20
C SER A 118 51.05 -42.51 65.35
N GLU A 119 51.77 -42.24 64.26
CA GLU A 119 51.59 -41.17 63.26
C GLU A 119 52.08 -39.78 63.72
N ASN A 120 53.30 -39.40 63.29
CA ASN A 120 53.82 -38.03 63.39
C ASN A 120 53.84 -37.42 61.97
N ASN A 121 53.04 -36.38 61.74
CA ASN A 121 53.08 -35.54 60.53
C ASN A 121 53.97 -34.31 60.78
N ALA A 122 54.71 -33.86 59.76
CA ALA A 122 55.38 -32.57 59.74
C ALA A 122 54.92 -31.81 58.48
N ASP A 123 54.16 -30.73 58.67
CA ASP A 123 53.61 -29.94 57.58
C ASP A 123 54.62 -28.86 57.13
N ILE A 124 54.93 -28.79 55.84
CA ILE A 124 55.77 -27.75 55.24
C ILE A 124 54.94 -26.97 54.23
N ASN A 125 54.70 -25.70 54.52
CA ASN A 125 53.91 -24.81 53.68
C ASN A 125 54.77 -24.16 52.58
N LEU A 126 54.46 -24.45 51.31
CA LEU A 126 55.16 -23.94 50.12
C LEU A 126 54.44 -22.76 49.45
N ALA A 127 53.37 -22.23 50.04
CA ALA A 127 52.46 -21.23 49.45
C ALA A 127 53.04 -19.83 49.17
N SER A 128 54.37 -19.65 49.15
CA SER A 128 55.03 -18.37 48.86
C SER A 128 55.99 -18.40 47.65
N PHE A 129 56.04 -19.50 46.90
CA PHE A 129 56.91 -19.66 45.73
C PHE A 129 56.09 -19.90 44.46
N THR A 130 56.36 -19.13 43.40
CA THR A 130 55.82 -19.33 42.04
C THR A 130 56.93 -19.84 41.11
N ASN A 131 56.59 -20.70 40.13
CA ASN A 131 57.48 -21.29 39.10
C ASN A 131 58.59 -22.24 39.61
N ILE A 132 58.22 -23.30 40.34
CA ILE A 132 59.16 -24.36 40.76
C ILE A 132 59.37 -25.35 39.62
N SER A 133 60.61 -25.49 39.12
CA SER A 133 60.96 -26.47 38.07
C SER A 133 61.47 -27.81 38.62
N SER A 134 62.04 -27.84 39.83
CA SER A 134 62.41 -29.10 40.52
C SER A 134 62.57 -28.92 42.04
N ALA A 135 62.34 -30.00 42.80
CA ALA A 135 62.62 -30.07 44.24
C ALA A 135 63.55 -31.24 44.57
N ILE A 136 64.58 -31.00 45.39
CA ILE A 136 65.56 -32.01 45.82
C ILE A 136 65.35 -32.31 47.30
N PHE A 137 65.01 -33.56 47.61
CA PHE A 137 64.82 -34.05 48.98
C PHE A 137 66.04 -34.89 49.40
N ARG A 138 66.70 -34.53 50.52
CA ARG A 138 67.81 -35.30 51.09
C ARG A 138 67.44 -35.87 52.46
N LEU A 139 67.40 -37.21 52.56
CA LEU A 139 67.19 -37.92 53.82
C LEU A 139 68.53 -38.50 54.34
N TYR A 140 68.96 -38.09 55.54
CA TYR A 140 70.13 -38.68 56.19
C TYR A 140 69.70 -39.74 57.22
N GLY A 141 70.09 -41.01 56.99
CA GLY A 141 69.95 -42.08 57.98
C GLY A 141 71.28 -42.39 58.68
N PHE A 142 71.42 -42.07 59.97
CA PHE A 142 72.57 -42.53 60.76
C PHE A 142 72.32 -43.91 61.39
N GLY A 143 72.95 -44.95 60.85
CA GLY A 143 73.07 -46.25 61.50
C GLY A 143 74.27 -46.30 62.45
N ALA A 144 74.04 -46.54 63.74
CA ALA A 144 75.10 -46.75 64.73
C ALA A 144 75.72 -48.15 64.60
N THR A 145 76.81 -48.30 63.85
CA THR A 145 78.13 -48.84 64.30
C THR A 145 79.07 -49.12 63.11
N ALA A 146 80.11 -48.28 63.01
CA ALA A 146 81.45 -48.51 62.46
C ALA A 146 81.66 -49.41 61.21
N SER A 147 81.46 -48.86 60.01
CA SER A 147 82.51 -48.74 58.96
C SER A 147 81.97 -47.86 57.82
N ALA A 148 82.84 -47.08 57.19
CA ALA A 148 82.49 -45.99 56.28
C ALA A 148 81.66 -46.44 55.06
N GLY A 149 80.58 -45.70 54.80
CA GLY A 149 79.78 -45.72 53.56
C GLY A 149 78.59 -44.78 53.73
N THR A 150 78.70 -43.56 53.20
CA THR A 150 77.55 -42.66 53.02
C THR A 150 76.62 -43.29 51.99
N PHE A 151 75.33 -43.39 52.29
CA PHE A 151 74.30 -43.85 51.36
C PHE A 151 73.60 -42.60 50.84
N ASP A 152 73.97 -42.13 49.65
CA ASP A 152 73.25 -41.04 48.98
C ASP A 152 72.12 -41.65 48.15
N ILE A 153 70.89 -41.32 48.51
CA ILE A 153 69.74 -41.48 47.62
C ILE A 153 69.35 -40.06 47.21
N GLU A 154 69.78 -39.66 46.01
CA GLU A 154 69.25 -38.45 45.38
C GLU A 154 67.94 -38.83 44.67
N ASN A 155 66.81 -38.44 45.26
CA ASN A 155 65.54 -38.45 44.56
C ASN A 155 65.33 -37.05 44.00
N THR A 156 65.35 -36.94 42.67
CA THR A 156 64.96 -35.71 41.97
C THR A 156 63.52 -35.90 41.50
N ILE A 157 62.62 -35.00 41.91
CA ILE A 157 61.29 -34.93 41.32
C ILE A 157 61.33 -33.79 40.30
N ASP A 158 61.21 -34.16 39.03
CA ASP A 158 61.14 -33.26 37.90
C ASP A 158 59.66 -33.12 37.49
N PHE A 159 59.10 -31.92 37.64
CA PHE A 159 57.68 -31.67 37.41
C PHE A 159 57.37 -31.35 35.94
N ASN A 160 58.39 -31.25 35.08
CA ASN A 160 58.22 -30.90 33.67
C ASN A 160 57.99 -32.13 32.77
N ASN A 161 57.98 -33.36 33.31
CA ASN A 161 58.04 -34.57 32.50
C ASN A 161 57.16 -35.75 32.98
N ASN A 162 56.03 -35.48 33.66
CA ASN A 162 54.95 -36.43 34.02
C ASN A 162 55.37 -37.89 34.36
N GLY A 163 56.47 -38.09 35.08
CA GLY A 163 56.96 -39.42 35.45
C GLY A 163 57.98 -39.41 36.59
N ILE A 164 57.91 -40.42 37.47
CA ILE A 164 58.86 -40.62 38.57
C ILE A 164 60.06 -41.42 38.04
N VAL A 165 61.24 -40.81 37.97
CA VAL A 165 62.50 -41.50 37.63
C VAL A 165 63.23 -41.93 38.92
N LEU A 166 63.37 -43.23 39.14
CA LEU A 166 64.22 -43.81 40.18
C LEU A 166 65.57 -44.22 39.57
N SER A 167 66.60 -43.37 39.68
CA SER A 167 67.96 -43.72 39.26
C SER A 167 68.82 -44.13 40.46
N GLY A 168 69.20 -45.39 40.55
CA GLY A 168 70.22 -45.88 41.48
C GLY A 168 71.12 -46.92 40.82
N THR A 169 72.40 -46.59 40.61
CA THR A 169 73.40 -47.59 40.20
C THR A 169 74.11 -48.16 41.43
N PRO A 170 74.10 -49.50 41.63
CA PRO A 170 75.03 -50.14 42.56
C PRO A 170 76.38 -50.32 41.86
N SER A 171 77.41 -49.58 42.28
CA SER A 171 78.78 -49.89 41.87
C SER A 171 79.29 -51.11 42.65
N SER A 172 79.16 -52.30 42.05
CA SER A 172 79.96 -53.45 42.45
C SER A 172 81.24 -53.47 41.61
N GLY A 173 82.39 -53.30 42.28
CA GLY A 173 83.68 -53.45 41.64
C GLY A 173 83.97 -54.92 41.34
N GLY A 174 84.18 -55.26 40.08
CA GLY A 174 84.86 -56.51 39.71
C GLY A 174 84.62 -57.03 38.28
N GLY A 175 85.56 -56.75 37.36
CA GLY A 175 85.89 -57.63 36.22
C GLY A 175 85.46 -57.15 34.84
N GLY A 176 86.43 -56.80 33.98
CA GLY A 176 86.23 -56.20 32.66
C GLY A 176 85.46 -57.06 31.64
N GLY A 177 84.30 -56.55 31.23
CA GLY A 177 83.56 -56.91 30.02
C GLY A 177 83.20 -55.64 29.25
N THR A 178 83.06 -55.74 27.92
CA THR A 178 82.60 -54.62 27.08
C THR A 178 81.12 -54.33 27.35
N THR A 179 80.73 -53.06 27.51
CA THR A 179 79.32 -52.65 27.65
C THR A 179 78.93 -51.60 26.61
N LEU A 180 77.65 -51.56 26.24
CA LEU A 180 77.08 -50.59 25.30
C LEU A 180 75.86 -49.88 25.92
N ALA A 181 75.77 -48.57 25.74
CA ALA A 181 74.66 -47.75 26.21
C ALA A 181 74.28 -46.71 25.15
N ILE A 182 72.99 -46.54 24.86
CA ILE A 182 72.48 -45.45 24.01
C ILE A 182 72.06 -44.25 24.88
N ALA A 183 72.26 -43.04 24.35
CA ALA A 183 71.71 -41.80 24.89
C ALA A 183 71.25 -40.89 23.74
N ALA A 184 70.10 -40.24 23.90
CA ALA A 184 69.68 -39.15 23.03
C ALA A 184 70.66 -37.99 23.18
N THR A 185 71.22 -37.50 22.07
CA THR A 185 72.18 -36.39 22.09
C THR A 185 71.68 -35.13 21.41
N ASP A 186 70.79 -35.29 20.43
CA ASP A 186 70.12 -34.17 19.75
C ASP A 186 68.86 -34.73 19.09
N ALA A 187 67.85 -35.06 19.91
CA ALA A 187 66.69 -35.85 19.52
C ALA A 187 65.35 -35.28 20.00
N ASN A 188 65.29 -34.00 20.34
CA ASN A 188 64.05 -33.27 20.59
C ASN A 188 64.08 -32.00 19.74
N LYS A 189 63.33 -31.97 18.64
CA LYS A 189 63.40 -30.92 17.62
C LYS A 189 62.11 -30.88 16.78
N ALA A 190 61.85 -29.72 16.21
CA ALA A 190 61.01 -29.53 15.03
C ALA A 190 61.39 -30.43 13.86
N GLU A 191 60.42 -30.92 13.08
CA GLU A 191 60.68 -31.67 11.84
C GLU A 191 60.98 -30.79 10.63
N GLY A 192 60.41 -29.58 10.60
CA GLY A 192 60.55 -28.59 9.55
C GLY A 192 59.63 -28.82 8.36
N ASP A 193 59.23 -27.74 7.67
CA ASP A 193 58.21 -27.74 6.61
C ASP A 193 58.49 -28.69 5.40
N LEU A 194 59.78 -28.97 5.12
CA LEU A 194 60.23 -29.74 3.96
C LEU A 194 61.58 -30.42 4.19
N GLY A 195 61.73 -31.65 3.71
CA GLY A 195 63.02 -32.35 3.61
C GLY A 195 63.20 -33.39 4.70
N VAL A 196 64.39 -33.48 5.31
CA VAL A 196 64.60 -34.37 6.46
C VAL A 196 65.40 -33.68 7.57
N THR A 197 64.96 -33.84 8.81
CA THR A 197 65.64 -33.36 10.00
C THR A 197 66.37 -34.50 10.73
N PRO A 198 67.69 -34.38 10.99
CA PRO A 198 68.45 -35.46 11.62
C PRO A 198 68.37 -35.41 13.15
N PHE A 199 67.86 -36.48 13.73
CA PHE A 199 67.84 -36.78 15.16
C PHE A 199 69.01 -37.69 15.51
N THR A 200 69.83 -37.31 16.48
CA THR A 200 71.06 -38.05 16.80
C THR A 200 71.06 -38.70 18.16
N PHE A 201 71.52 -39.95 18.17
CA PHE A 201 71.66 -40.79 19.35
C PHE A 201 73.09 -41.30 19.42
N THR A 202 73.75 -41.11 20.56
CA THR A 202 75.12 -41.57 20.76
C THR A 202 75.13 -42.88 21.51
N ILE A 203 75.76 -43.90 20.92
CA ILE A 203 75.98 -45.20 21.52
C ILE A 203 77.41 -45.20 22.06
N THR A 204 77.55 -45.35 23.37
CA THR A 204 78.85 -45.38 24.06
C THR A 204 79.24 -46.80 24.40
N ARG A 205 80.46 -47.17 24.04
CA ARG A 205 81.11 -48.43 24.39
C ARG A 205 82.09 -48.22 25.55
N SER A 206 81.88 -48.92 26.65
CA SER A 206 82.72 -48.86 27.86
C SER A 206 83.33 -50.23 28.20
N GLY A 207 84.37 -50.26 29.04
CA GLY A 207 85.07 -51.50 29.40
C GLY A 207 86.16 -51.90 28.39
N ASP A 208 86.24 -53.17 28.00
CA ASP A 208 87.24 -53.67 27.04
C ASP A 208 86.91 -53.21 25.60
N SER A 209 87.78 -52.39 25.00
CA SER A 209 87.66 -51.91 23.63
C SER A 209 88.60 -52.61 22.63
N ALA A 210 89.38 -53.61 23.05
CA ALA A 210 90.47 -54.17 22.23
C ALA A 210 89.99 -55.01 21.02
N GLY A 211 88.75 -55.53 21.05
CA GLY A 211 88.14 -56.26 19.93
C GLY A 211 87.07 -55.46 19.19
N ALA A 212 86.72 -55.84 17.96
CA ALA A 212 85.53 -55.30 17.29
C ALA A 212 84.25 -55.86 17.94
N THR A 213 83.20 -55.04 18.01
CA THR A 213 81.85 -55.44 18.47
C THR A 213 80.82 -54.72 17.61
N SER A 214 79.61 -55.23 17.55
CA SER A 214 78.50 -54.63 16.82
C SER A 214 77.24 -54.64 17.67
N VAL A 215 76.29 -53.79 17.34
CA VAL A 215 74.97 -53.76 17.97
C VAL A 215 73.94 -53.34 16.93
N ASP A 216 72.80 -53.99 16.93
CA ASP A 216 71.68 -53.61 16.09
C ASP A 216 70.91 -52.47 16.76
N PHE A 217 70.35 -51.55 15.98
CA PHE A 217 69.38 -50.57 16.44
C PHE A 217 68.10 -50.68 15.59
N ALA A 218 66.95 -50.44 16.21
CA ALA A 218 65.67 -50.31 15.52
C ALA A 218 64.87 -49.16 16.14
N VAL A 219 64.24 -48.37 15.30
CA VAL A 219 63.26 -47.34 15.68
C VAL A 219 61.89 -47.99 15.79
N THR A 220 61.16 -47.64 16.84
CA THR A 220 59.73 -47.90 16.95
C THR A 220 59.05 -46.58 17.25
N GLY A 221 58.09 -46.20 16.41
CA GLY A 221 57.20 -45.07 16.67
C GLY A 221 56.32 -45.37 17.89
N ASN A 222 56.24 -44.42 18.82
CA ASN A 222 55.31 -44.51 19.94
C ASN A 222 54.00 -43.87 19.51
N THR A 223 54.01 -42.55 19.30
CA THR A 223 52.92 -41.81 18.62
C THR A 223 53.26 -41.54 17.16
N ALA A 224 54.55 -41.31 16.87
CA ALA A 224 55.10 -41.24 15.51
C ALA A 224 54.79 -42.51 14.71
N ASP A 225 54.51 -42.39 13.42
CA ASP A 225 54.22 -43.49 12.52
C ASP A 225 55.37 -43.76 11.52
N ALA A 226 55.13 -44.55 10.47
CA ALA A 226 56.19 -44.90 9.51
C ALA A 226 56.43 -43.79 8.46
N VAL A 227 55.44 -42.92 8.22
CA VAL A 227 55.43 -41.83 7.24
C VAL A 227 56.45 -40.76 7.63
N ASP A 228 56.53 -40.39 8.90
CA ASP A 228 57.50 -39.43 9.46
C ASP A 228 58.95 -39.90 9.31
N PHE A 229 59.18 -41.16 8.92
CA PHE A 229 60.52 -41.69 8.58
C PHE A 229 60.67 -42.10 7.10
N GLY A 230 59.79 -41.63 6.21
CA GLY A 230 59.82 -41.91 4.77
C GLY A 230 59.14 -43.23 4.37
N GLY A 231 58.18 -43.69 5.17
CA GLY A 231 57.32 -44.86 4.91
C GLY A 231 57.77 -46.18 5.58
N ALA A 232 58.83 -46.17 6.38
CA ALA A 232 59.26 -47.33 7.18
C ALA A 232 60.17 -46.91 8.35
N PHE A 233 59.98 -47.53 9.53
CA PHE A 233 60.83 -47.27 10.69
C PHE A 233 62.33 -47.63 10.44
N PRO A 234 63.27 -46.73 10.75
CA PRO A 234 64.70 -46.97 10.53
C PRO A 234 65.25 -48.10 11.42
N ALA A 235 66.08 -48.97 10.85
CA ALA A 235 66.82 -49.99 11.59
C ALA A 235 68.16 -50.29 10.92
N GLY A 236 69.14 -50.78 11.69
CA GLY A 236 70.46 -51.11 11.16
C GLY A 236 71.40 -51.74 12.18
N THR A 237 72.64 -52.00 11.75
CA THR A 237 73.71 -52.54 12.62
C THR A 237 74.87 -51.56 12.68
N LEU A 238 75.23 -51.12 13.88
CA LEU A 238 76.44 -50.34 14.16
C LEU A 238 77.61 -51.27 14.44
N ASN A 239 78.77 -50.96 13.86
CA ASN A 239 80.01 -51.71 14.10
C ASN A 239 81.04 -50.80 14.77
N PHE A 240 81.52 -51.20 15.94
CA PHE A 240 82.63 -50.58 16.64
C PHE A 240 83.94 -51.28 16.27
N ALA A 241 84.88 -50.54 15.69
CA ALA A 241 86.24 -51.03 15.50
C ALA A 241 86.97 -51.22 16.84
N ALA A 242 88.11 -51.91 16.82
CA ALA A 242 88.97 -52.01 17.99
C ALA A 242 89.46 -50.61 18.41
N GLY A 243 89.27 -50.25 19.68
CA GLY A 243 89.59 -48.94 20.26
C GLY A 243 88.51 -47.88 20.11
N GLU A 244 87.44 -48.14 19.34
CA GLU A 244 86.35 -47.19 19.16
C GLU A 244 85.36 -47.25 20.33
N THR A 245 85.15 -46.11 20.99
CA THR A 245 84.37 -46.02 22.23
C THR A 245 83.01 -45.34 22.06
N SER A 246 82.70 -44.82 20.87
CA SER A 246 81.41 -44.16 20.59
C SER A 246 81.08 -44.21 19.10
N GLN A 247 79.80 -44.38 18.79
CA GLN A 247 79.20 -44.30 17.45
C GLN A 247 77.90 -43.50 17.54
N VAL A 248 77.50 -42.86 16.45
CA VAL A 248 76.27 -42.06 16.38
C VAL A 248 75.29 -42.73 15.42
N VAL A 249 74.06 -42.91 15.88
CA VAL A 249 72.90 -43.21 15.01
C VAL A 249 72.23 -41.90 14.67
N THR A 250 71.97 -41.70 13.38
CA THR A 250 71.14 -40.60 12.89
C THR A 250 69.83 -41.19 12.38
N VAL A 251 68.73 -40.79 13.00
CA VAL A 251 67.36 -41.06 12.56
C VAL A 251 66.91 -39.81 11.81
N ASN A 252 66.56 -39.94 10.54
CA ASN A 252 66.06 -38.82 9.75
C ASN A 252 64.54 -38.82 9.84
N VAL A 253 63.98 -37.74 10.38
CA VAL A 253 62.54 -37.46 10.37
C VAL A 253 62.23 -36.66 9.11
N SER A 254 61.15 -36.97 8.42
CA SER A 254 60.72 -36.30 7.18
C SER A 254 59.95 -35.07 7.59
N GLY A 255 60.35 -33.92 7.05
CA GLY A 255 59.63 -32.68 7.28
C GLY A 255 58.48 -32.52 6.28
N ASP A 256 57.33 -32.10 6.77
CA ASP A 256 56.16 -31.74 5.99
C ASP A 256 55.43 -30.54 6.63
N THR A 257 54.22 -30.25 6.16
CA THR A 257 53.44 -29.08 6.59
C THR A 257 52.10 -29.48 7.21
N ASP A 258 51.91 -30.76 7.52
CA ASP A 258 50.66 -31.28 8.03
C ASP A 258 50.61 -31.03 9.54
N PRO A 259 49.61 -30.30 10.07
CA PRO A 259 49.59 -29.95 11.48
C PRO A 259 49.27 -31.18 12.37
N GLU A 260 50.30 -31.74 12.96
CA GLU A 260 50.25 -32.91 13.84
C GLU A 260 50.63 -32.53 15.29
N PRO A 261 50.21 -33.24 16.35
CA PRO A 261 50.72 -32.97 17.70
C PRO A 261 52.18 -33.43 17.86
N ASP A 262 52.93 -32.91 18.85
CA ASP A 262 54.28 -33.43 19.17
C ASP A 262 54.30 -34.96 19.30
N GLU A 263 55.19 -35.61 18.55
CA GLU A 263 55.24 -37.06 18.45
C GLU A 263 56.50 -37.67 19.06
N ALA A 264 56.41 -38.90 19.58
CA ALA A 264 57.53 -39.60 20.21
C ALA A 264 57.90 -40.89 19.48
N PHE A 265 59.20 -41.18 19.42
CA PHE A 265 59.73 -42.46 18.95
C PHE A 265 60.86 -42.97 19.86
N THR A 266 61.12 -44.28 19.81
CA THR A 266 62.13 -44.95 20.64
C THR A 266 63.18 -45.64 19.76
N VAL A 267 64.46 -45.39 20.02
CA VAL A 267 65.59 -46.14 19.42
C VAL A 267 66.03 -47.24 20.38
N THR A 268 65.87 -48.50 19.95
CA THR A 268 66.21 -49.68 20.77
C THR A 268 67.44 -50.41 20.23
N LEU A 269 68.43 -50.61 21.09
CA LEU A 269 69.60 -51.44 20.84
C LEU A 269 69.30 -52.92 21.10
N SER A 270 69.79 -53.81 20.23
CA SER A 270 69.65 -55.26 20.37
C SER A 270 70.84 -56.01 19.75
N ASN A 271 70.89 -57.33 19.97
CA ASN A 271 71.87 -58.25 19.37
C ASN A 271 73.35 -57.79 19.44
N PRO A 272 73.88 -57.40 20.62
CA PRO A 272 75.28 -57.01 20.72
C PRO A 272 76.17 -58.23 20.39
N SER A 273 77.22 -58.04 19.59
CA SER A 273 78.15 -59.11 19.21
C SER A 273 79.40 -59.15 20.09
N GLY A 274 80.03 -60.32 20.19
CA GLY A 274 81.10 -60.56 21.16
C GLY A 274 80.54 -60.72 22.58
N SER A 275 81.38 -60.62 23.60
CA SER A 275 80.97 -60.67 25.01
C SER A 275 80.43 -59.32 25.51
N ALA A 276 79.91 -58.48 24.62
CA ALA A 276 79.39 -57.17 24.97
C ALA A 276 77.97 -57.26 25.53
N THR A 277 77.68 -56.51 26.59
CA THR A 277 76.34 -56.44 27.18
C THR A 277 75.76 -55.03 27.02
N ILE A 278 74.48 -54.93 26.68
CA ILE A 278 73.79 -53.64 26.63
C ILE A 278 73.40 -53.26 28.06
N THR A 279 73.89 -52.12 28.54
CA THR A 279 73.57 -51.57 29.87
C THR A 279 72.44 -50.55 29.82
N THR A 280 72.27 -49.87 28.69
CA THR A 280 71.12 -49.00 28.40
C THR A 280 70.63 -49.32 27.00
N ALA A 281 69.43 -49.88 26.90
CA ALA A 281 68.92 -50.44 25.66
C ALA A 281 68.09 -49.47 24.82
N THR A 282 67.52 -48.42 25.41
CA THR A 282 66.61 -47.51 24.71
C THR A 282 66.96 -46.05 24.95
N ALA A 283 66.68 -45.21 23.97
CA ALA A 283 66.65 -43.75 24.09
C ALA A 283 65.49 -43.20 23.27
N ASN A 284 64.83 -42.16 23.76
CA ASN A 284 63.64 -41.58 23.13
C ASN A 284 64.02 -40.34 22.31
N GLY A 285 63.31 -40.13 21.21
CA GLY A 285 63.26 -38.85 20.50
C GLY A 285 61.84 -38.29 20.49
N THR A 286 61.73 -36.97 20.36
CA THR A 286 60.47 -36.21 20.27
C THR A 286 60.52 -35.31 19.04
N ILE A 287 59.67 -35.59 18.07
CA ILE A 287 59.38 -34.72 16.94
C ILE A 287 58.44 -33.63 17.47
N GLN A 288 58.86 -32.37 17.38
CA GLN A 288 58.04 -31.24 17.80
C GLN A 288 57.29 -30.72 16.58
N ASN A 289 56.01 -30.43 16.73
CA ASN A 289 55.25 -29.78 15.67
C ASN A 289 55.74 -28.35 15.49
N ASP A 290 56.15 -27.98 14.27
CA ASP A 290 56.47 -26.61 13.89
C ASP A 290 55.55 -26.02 12.81
N ASP A 291 54.46 -26.72 12.48
CA ASP A 291 53.45 -26.30 11.51
C ASP A 291 52.37 -25.41 12.11
N GLY A 292 51.81 -24.54 11.26
CA GLY A 292 50.76 -23.61 11.64
C GLY A 292 49.45 -24.31 12.01
N ILE A 293 48.64 -23.68 12.85
CA ILE A 293 47.29 -24.17 13.15
C ILE A 293 46.48 -24.22 11.84
N ALA A 294 45.83 -25.34 11.56
CA ALA A 294 44.93 -25.44 10.42
C ALA A 294 43.78 -24.43 10.56
N ILE A 295 43.73 -23.45 9.65
CA ILE A 295 42.62 -22.51 9.54
C ILE A 295 41.55 -23.11 8.63
N THR A 296 40.34 -23.21 9.15
CA THR A 296 39.14 -23.58 8.38
C THR A 296 38.53 -22.31 7.81
N PRO A 297 38.35 -22.20 6.48
CA PRO A 297 37.60 -21.09 5.90
C PRO A 297 36.14 -21.07 6.38
N ILE A 298 35.60 -19.89 6.63
CA ILE A 298 34.19 -19.66 6.98
C ILE A 298 33.27 -20.22 5.90
N SER A 299 33.61 -20.07 4.62
CA SER A 299 32.82 -20.64 3.51
C SER A 299 32.61 -22.15 3.63
N ALA A 300 33.59 -22.87 4.18
CA ALA A 300 33.52 -24.30 4.43
C ALA A 300 32.72 -24.67 5.70
N ILE A 301 32.64 -23.75 6.66
CA ILE A 301 31.79 -23.86 7.85
C ILE A 301 30.33 -23.63 7.45
N GLN A 302 30.05 -22.58 6.70
CA GLN A 302 28.70 -22.25 6.22
C GLN A 302 28.20 -23.31 5.23
N GLY A 303 28.98 -23.58 4.18
CA GLY A 303 28.54 -24.46 3.09
C GLY A 303 27.44 -23.81 2.24
N SER A 304 26.84 -24.59 1.34
CA SER A 304 25.90 -24.09 0.32
C SER A 304 24.42 -24.42 0.59
N GLY A 305 24.07 -24.73 1.83
CA GLY A 305 22.71 -25.05 2.24
C GLY A 305 22.41 -24.41 3.58
N ALA A 306 21.13 -24.44 3.98
CA ALA A 306 20.61 -23.76 5.17
C ALA A 306 21.09 -24.30 6.53
N ALA A 307 22.16 -25.09 6.56
CA ALA A 307 22.79 -25.58 7.77
C ALA A 307 24.21 -26.00 7.45
N SER A 308 25.11 -25.77 8.40
CA SER A 308 26.51 -26.14 8.26
C SER A 308 26.70 -27.64 7.96
N PRO A 309 27.58 -28.01 7.00
CA PRO A 309 27.91 -29.41 6.74
C PRO A 309 28.76 -30.05 7.84
N ILE A 310 29.28 -29.27 8.79
CA ILE A 310 30.26 -29.70 9.80
C ILE A 310 29.86 -29.39 11.25
N VAL A 311 28.55 -29.25 11.53
CA VAL A 311 28.00 -29.09 12.89
C VAL A 311 28.60 -30.09 13.89
N GLY A 312 28.99 -29.59 15.06
CA GLY A 312 29.61 -30.33 16.15
C GLY A 312 31.13 -30.50 16.02
N SER A 313 31.73 -30.03 14.92
CA SER A 313 33.18 -30.02 14.74
C SER A 313 33.81 -28.84 15.48
N GLN A 314 34.98 -29.07 16.09
CA GLN A 314 35.83 -27.98 16.55
C GLN A 314 36.69 -27.47 15.39
N VAL A 315 36.69 -26.16 15.17
CA VAL A 315 37.42 -25.50 14.09
C VAL A 315 38.23 -24.32 14.63
N THR A 316 39.26 -23.91 13.90
CA THR A 316 39.93 -22.62 14.11
C THR A 316 39.78 -21.78 12.86
N ILE A 317 39.34 -20.53 13.01
CA ILE A 317 39.18 -19.56 11.92
C ILE A 317 40.10 -18.35 12.14
N GLU A 318 40.40 -17.62 11.06
CA GLU A 318 40.98 -16.28 11.11
C GLU A 318 40.13 -15.35 10.23
N ALA A 319 39.65 -14.24 10.79
CA ALA A 319 38.68 -13.37 10.12
C ALA A 319 38.71 -11.94 10.70
N VAL A 320 37.99 -11.02 10.05
CA VAL A 320 37.85 -9.61 10.48
C VAL A 320 36.51 -9.42 11.19
N VAL A 321 36.51 -8.76 12.34
CA VAL A 321 35.28 -8.38 13.06
C VAL A 321 34.54 -7.30 12.27
N VAL A 322 33.30 -7.60 11.84
CA VAL A 322 32.45 -6.69 11.06
C VAL A 322 31.29 -6.10 11.86
N GLY A 323 30.94 -6.70 13.01
CA GLY A 323 29.98 -6.15 13.96
C GLY A 323 30.24 -6.67 15.37
N ASP A 324 30.23 -5.79 16.38
CA ASP A 324 30.54 -6.13 17.78
C ASP A 324 29.29 -5.96 18.65
N PHE A 325 28.67 -7.06 19.09
CA PHE A 325 27.42 -7.07 19.87
C PHE A 325 27.62 -7.72 21.25
N GLN A 326 28.83 -7.61 21.82
CA GLN A 326 29.22 -8.43 22.97
C GLN A 326 28.59 -7.97 24.29
N ASP A 327 28.60 -6.68 24.59
CA ASP A 327 28.27 -6.16 25.92
C ASP A 327 27.46 -4.85 25.95
N GLY A 328 27.03 -4.35 24.79
CA GLY A 328 26.23 -3.12 24.66
C GLY A 328 26.94 -1.85 25.14
N THR A 329 28.26 -1.87 25.36
CA THR A 329 29.01 -0.71 25.90
C THR A 329 29.54 0.24 24.82
N SER A 330 29.67 -0.22 23.58
CA SER A 330 29.83 0.60 22.38
C SER A 330 28.47 1.17 21.99
N GLY A 331 28.25 2.48 22.17
CA GLY A 331 26.94 3.16 22.07
C GLY A 331 26.21 3.14 20.71
N THR A 332 26.46 2.16 19.84
CA THR A 332 25.79 1.89 18.56
C THR A 332 25.58 0.40 18.27
N ASN A 333 26.00 -0.50 19.16
CA ASN A 333 25.91 -1.94 18.92
C ASN A 333 25.15 -2.59 20.07
N GLY A 334 24.14 -3.39 19.77
CA GLY A 334 23.34 -4.05 20.79
C GLY A 334 24.08 -5.17 21.55
N ASP A 335 23.34 -6.12 22.11
CA ASP A 335 23.84 -7.05 23.13
C ASP A 335 23.48 -8.52 22.82
N LEU A 336 23.72 -8.94 21.58
CA LEU A 336 23.53 -10.33 21.11
C LEU A 336 24.44 -11.36 21.82
N ASN A 337 25.28 -10.94 22.77
CA ASN A 337 26.23 -11.77 23.53
C ASN A 337 27.29 -12.42 22.63
N GLY A 338 27.70 -11.70 21.59
CA GLY A 338 28.62 -12.20 20.58
C GLY A 338 29.03 -11.12 19.59
N PHE A 339 29.65 -11.51 18.49
CA PHE A 339 30.08 -10.60 17.45
C PHE A 339 30.11 -11.33 16.10
N PHE A 340 30.04 -10.57 15.01
CA PHE A 340 30.11 -11.11 13.65
C PHE A 340 31.51 -10.91 13.08
N VAL A 341 32.00 -11.95 12.42
CA VAL A 341 33.25 -11.93 11.66
C VAL A 341 32.99 -12.27 10.20
N GLN A 342 33.83 -11.75 9.32
CA GLN A 342 33.81 -12.08 7.90
C GLN A 342 35.24 -12.31 7.40
N GLU A 343 35.41 -13.25 6.48
CA GLU A 343 36.72 -13.50 5.85
C GLU A 343 37.27 -12.26 5.16
N GLN A 344 38.60 -12.14 5.12
CA GLN A 344 39.28 -11.14 4.32
C GLN A 344 38.98 -11.34 2.83
N ASP A 345 38.87 -10.24 2.08
CA ASP A 345 38.65 -10.26 0.62
C ASP A 345 39.68 -11.14 -0.15
N THR A 346 40.85 -11.40 0.43
CA THR A 346 41.89 -12.26 -0.14
C THR A 346 41.61 -13.75 -0.05
N ASP A 347 40.74 -14.15 0.87
CA ASP A 347 40.53 -15.55 1.26
C ASP A 347 39.16 -16.10 0.82
N VAL A 348 38.25 -15.21 0.40
CA VAL A 348 36.95 -15.51 -0.24
C VAL A 348 37.09 -16.57 -1.34
N ASP A 349 36.24 -17.60 -1.30
CA ASP A 349 36.34 -18.75 -2.20
C ASP A 349 35.78 -18.50 -3.62
N GLY A 350 35.01 -17.43 -3.76
CA GLY A 350 34.39 -16.98 -5.01
C GLY A 350 33.17 -17.81 -5.44
N ILE A 351 32.58 -18.59 -4.55
CA ILE A 351 31.35 -19.39 -4.77
C ILE A 351 30.15 -18.56 -4.28
N PRO A 352 29.26 -18.09 -5.18
CA PRO A 352 28.15 -17.20 -4.78
C PRO A 352 27.08 -17.83 -3.87
N ALA A 353 27.18 -19.11 -3.55
CA ALA A 353 26.19 -19.87 -2.79
C ALA A 353 26.65 -20.18 -1.36
N THR A 354 27.83 -19.72 -0.96
CA THR A 354 28.44 -19.92 0.36
C THR A 354 28.67 -18.57 1.01
N SER A 355 28.31 -18.44 2.29
CA SER A 355 28.57 -17.22 3.05
C SER A 355 30.02 -17.17 3.55
N GLU A 356 30.57 -15.96 3.61
CA GLU A 356 31.88 -15.66 4.18
C GLU A 356 31.78 -15.07 5.59
N GLY A 357 30.57 -14.98 6.13
CA GLY A 357 30.27 -14.43 7.44
C GLY A 357 29.91 -15.49 8.47
N LEU A 358 30.18 -15.22 9.75
CA LEU A 358 29.88 -16.14 10.85
C LEU A 358 29.60 -15.38 12.14
N PHE A 359 28.59 -15.83 12.89
CA PHE A 359 28.34 -15.31 14.23
C PHE A 359 29.19 -16.06 15.27
N ILE A 360 29.76 -15.32 16.22
CA ILE A 360 30.61 -15.84 17.28
C ILE A 360 29.91 -15.58 18.62
N PHE A 361 29.34 -16.63 19.20
CA PHE A 361 28.70 -16.57 20.51
C PHE A 361 29.75 -16.71 21.62
N ASP A 362 30.01 -15.61 22.34
CA ASP A 362 31.01 -15.52 23.42
C ASP A 362 30.37 -15.31 24.80
N GLY A 363 29.03 -15.35 24.86
CA GLY A 363 28.24 -15.25 26.07
C GLY A 363 28.30 -13.86 26.74
N ASN A 364 27.66 -13.74 27.91
CA ASN A 364 27.41 -12.45 28.58
C ASN A 364 28.62 -11.90 29.35
N SER A 365 29.80 -12.54 29.25
CA SER A 365 31.02 -12.16 29.96
C SER A 365 32.24 -12.59 29.14
N PRO A 366 32.41 -12.00 27.94
CA PRO A 366 33.48 -12.38 27.03
C PRO A 366 34.84 -12.16 27.68
N ALA A 367 35.77 -13.08 27.45
CA ALA A 367 37.14 -12.96 27.95
C ALA A 367 37.94 -11.88 27.21
N VAL A 368 37.55 -11.59 25.97
CA VAL A 368 38.16 -10.62 25.06
C VAL A 368 37.06 -9.72 24.50
N ASN A 369 37.23 -8.40 24.68
CA ASN A 369 36.38 -7.40 24.03
C ASN A 369 37.02 -7.02 22.69
N VAL A 370 36.30 -7.23 21.58
CA VAL A 370 36.75 -6.96 20.20
C VAL A 370 36.25 -5.61 19.71
N ASN A 371 36.85 -5.09 18.64
CA ASN A 371 36.36 -3.91 17.94
C ASN A 371 36.15 -4.24 16.46
N ILE A 372 35.18 -3.57 15.83
CA ILE A 372 35.02 -3.61 14.38
C ILE A 372 36.36 -3.24 13.70
N GLY A 373 36.83 -4.11 12.80
CA GLY A 373 38.13 -4.03 12.13
C GLY A 373 39.28 -4.80 12.80
N ASP A 374 39.08 -5.37 13.99
CA ASP A 374 40.06 -6.29 14.58
C ASP A 374 40.14 -7.58 13.74
N THR A 375 41.36 -8.07 13.52
CA THR A 375 41.57 -9.42 12.98
C THR A 375 41.70 -10.38 14.16
N VAL A 376 40.93 -11.46 14.13
CA VAL A 376 40.81 -12.41 15.24
C VAL A 376 41.06 -13.83 14.76
N GLN A 377 41.78 -14.60 15.59
CA GLN A 377 41.83 -16.05 15.50
C GLN A 377 40.90 -16.63 16.56
N ILE A 378 39.98 -17.50 16.14
CA ILE A 378 38.94 -18.05 17.00
C ILE A 378 38.94 -19.56 16.88
N THR A 379 39.04 -20.27 18.01
CA THR A 379 38.80 -21.71 18.07
C THR A 379 37.47 -21.96 18.79
N GLY A 380 36.56 -22.72 18.19
CA GLY A 380 35.21 -22.97 18.74
C GLY A 380 34.54 -24.19 18.12
N ILE A 381 33.33 -24.50 18.59
CA ILE A 381 32.48 -25.59 18.09
C ILE A 381 31.42 -25.01 17.16
N VAL A 382 31.30 -25.56 15.95
CA VAL A 382 30.27 -25.19 14.99
C VAL A 382 28.89 -25.68 15.43
N THR A 383 27.90 -24.80 15.47
CA THR A 383 26.54 -25.10 15.91
C THR A 383 25.48 -24.38 15.09
N GLU A 384 24.28 -24.95 15.12
CA GLU A 384 23.05 -24.32 14.60
C GLU A 384 22.20 -23.86 15.78
N PHE A 385 21.97 -22.55 15.89
CA PHE A 385 21.10 -21.99 16.92
C PHE A 385 19.89 -21.31 16.28
N ASN A 386 18.73 -21.99 16.37
CA ASN A 386 17.48 -21.54 15.73
C ASN A 386 17.63 -21.22 14.23
N GLY A 387 18.50 -21.96 13.53
CA GLY A 387 18.75 -21.79 12.09
C GLY A 387 19.91 -20.85 11.76
N LEU A 388 20.53 -20.18 12.74
CA LEU A 388 21.76 -19.40 12.53
C LEU A 388 22.99 -20.29 12.71
N THR A 389 23.92 -20.25 11.75
CA THR A 389 25.24 -20.88 11.90
C THR A 389 26.13 -20.02 12.80
N GLU A 390 26.62 -20.60 13.91
CA GLU A 390 27.47 -19.91 14.88
C GLU A 390 28.63 -20.77 15.40
N LEU A 391 29.65 -20.12 15.99
CA LEU A 391 30.62 -20.77 16.88
C LEU A 391 30.25 -20.55 18.34
N MET A 392 30.27 -21.62 19.13
CA MET A 392 30.16 -21.59 20.59
C MET A 392 31.38 -22.21 21.28
N ASP A 393 31.44 -22.11 22.63
CA ASP A 393 32.56 -22.57 23.44
C ASP A 393 33.91 -22.05 22.91
N VAL A 394 33.93 -20.74 22.62
CA VAL A 394 35.00 -20.11 21.86
C VAL A 394 36.21 -19.69 22.72
N SER A 395 37.37 -19.70 22.09
CA SER A 395 38.59 -19.01 22.55
C SER A 395 38.98 -17.99 21.49
N VAL A 396 38.97 -16.71 21.86
CA VAL A 396 39.23 -15.59 20.94
C VAL A 396 40.61 -14.99 21.22
N ALA A 397 41.38 -14.72 20.16
CA ALA A 397 42.63 -13.98 20.24
C ALA A 397 42.69 -12.92 19.13
N ILE A 398 42.90 -11.64 19.50
CA ILE A 398 43.13 -10.56 18.54
C ILE A 398 44.54 -10.69 17.98
N THR A 399 44.66 -10.93 16.68
CA THR A 399 45.94 -11.12 15.96
C THR A 399 46.42 -9.84 15.28
N GLY A 400 45.52 -8.88 15.03
CA GLY A 400 45.86 -7.61 14.39
C GLY A 400 44.64 -6.72 14.15
N THR A 401 44.75 -5.83 13.18
CA THR A 401 43.65 -4.98 12.66
C THR A 401 43.77 -4.92 11.14
N ASP A 402 42.65 -4.93 10.43
CA ASP A 402 42.60 -4.82 8.97
C ASP A 402 41.52 -3.83 8.50
N SER A 403 41.47 -3.53 7.20
CA SER A 403 40.29 -2.91 6.59
C SER A 403 39.10 -3.88 6.62
N LEU A 404 37.89 -3.33 6.74
CA LEU A 404 36.68 -4.14 6.64
C LEU A 404 36.62 -4.83 5.26
N PRO A 405 36.23 -6.12 5.22
CA PRO A 405 35.90 -6.82 3.98
C PRO A 405 34.87 -6.04 3.15
N THR A 406 34.86 -6.28 1.84
CA THR A 406 33.91 -5.62 0.94
C THR A 406 32.48 -6.10 1.27
N PRO A 407 31.52 -5.19 1.55
CA PRO A 407 30.13 -5.57 1.76
C PRO A 407 29.53 -6.28 0.53
N ALA A 408 28.80 -7.37 0.75
CA ALA A 408 28.03 -8.02 -0.30
C ALA A 408 26.83 -7.17 -0.71
N THR A 409 26.44 -7.20 -1.98
CA THR A 409 25.25 -6.49 -2.46
C THR A 409 24.07 -7.45 -2.52
N VAL A 410 23.01 -7.16 -1.75
CA VAL A 410 21.74 -7.89 -1.79
C VAL A 410 20.72 -7.00 -2.48
N ASN A 411 20.17 -7.46 -3.61
CA ASN A 411 19.18 -6.68 -4.36
C ASN A 411 17.79 -7.23 -4.05
N PHE A 412 16.85 -6.33 -3.77
CA PHE A 412 15.44 -6.68 -3.63
C PHE A 412 14.62 -6.25 -4.86
N PRO A 413 13.60 -7.01 -5.28
CA PRO A 413 13.21 -8.33 -4.76
C PRO A 413 14.26 -9.42 -4.99
N VAL A 414 14.40 -10.32 -4.02
CA VAL A 414 15.19 -11.55 -4.16
C VAL A 414 14.47 -12.56 -5.06
N THR A 415 15.18 -13.54 -5.64
CA THR A 415 14.53 -14.55 -6.48
C THR A 415 13.78 -15.59 -5.62
N ALA A 416 14.38 -15.99 -4.51
CA ALA A 416 13.75 -16.73 -3.42
C ALA A 416 14.28 -16.19 -2.08
N VAL A 417 13.46 -16.24 -1.02
CA VAL A 417 13.89 -15.82 0.33
C VAL A 417 15.10 -16.64 0.79
N ASP A 418 15.14 -17.93 0.48
CA ASP A 418 16.26 -18.84 0.76
C ASP A 418 17.58 -18.44 0.07
N ASP A 419 17.56 -17.57 -0.94
CA ASP A 419 18.79 -17.07 -1.58
C ASP A 419 19.58 -16.14 -0.64
N LEU A 420 18.95 -15.62 0.43
CA LEU A 420 19.59 -14.82 1.46
C LEU A 420 20.59 -15.62 2.30
N GLU A 421 20.47 -16.94 2.34
CA GLU A 421 21.37 -17.84 3.06
C GLU A 421 22.84 -17.67 2.67
N ALA A 422 23.10 -17.41 1.39
CA ALA A 422 24.46 -17.21 0.88
C ALA A 422 25.16 -15.96 1.44
N PHE A 423 24.45 -15.13 2.22
CA PHE A 423 24.95 -13.93 2.85
C PHE A 423 24.86 -13.97 4.38
N GLU A 424 24.47 -15.10 4.99
CA GLU A 424 24.28 -15.22 6.44
C GLU A 424 25.56 -14.83 7.21
N GLY A 425 25.45 -13.86 8.12
CA GLY A 425 26.56 -13.35 8.93
C GLY A 425 27.47 -12.35 8.21
N MET A 426 27.26 -12.08 6.92
CA MET A 426 28.08 -11.14 6.15
C MET A 426 27.62 -9.69 6.34
N GLN A 427 28.56 -8.76 6.17
CA GLN A 427 28.22 -7.38 5.92
C GLN A 427 27.58 -7.23 4.53
N VAL A 428 26.40 -6.61 4.48
CA VAL A 428 25.63 -6.39 3.26
C VAL A 428 25.30 -4.91 3.05
N THR A 429 25.07 -4.54 1.79
CA THR A 429 24.45 -3.30 1.37
C THR A 429 23.27 -3.62 0.46
N ILE A 430 22.11 -3.04 0.75
CA ILE A 430 20.91 -3.09 -0.07
C ILE A 430 20.80 -1.75 -0.81
N PRO A 431 21.06 -1.70 -2.12
CA PRO A 431 21.16 -0.45 -2.87
C PRO A 431 19.80 0.20 -3.15
N GLU A 432 18.70 -0.55 -3.10
CA GLU A 432 17.36 -0.02 -3.28
C GLU A 432 16.91 0.86 -2.11
N THR A 433 15.98 1.78 -2.38
CA THR A 433 15.21 2.46 -1.34
C THR A 433 14.22 1.46 -0.74
N LEU A 434 14.25 1.32 0.58
CA LEU A 434 13.28 0.51 1.32
C LEU A 434 12.31 1.39 2.09
N PHE A 435 11.08 0.91 2.25
CA PHE A 435 9.97 1.58 2.91
C PHE A 435 9.64 0.87 4.21
N VAL A 436 9.37 1.63 5.28
CA VAL A 436 8.82 1.08 6.52
C VAL A 436 7.41 0.59 6.26
N THR A 437 7.17 -0.71 6.44
CA THR A 437 5.86 -1.34 6.17
C THR A 437 5.26 -2.03 7.39
N GLU A 438 6.03 -2.33 8.44
CA GLU A 438 5.51 -2.85 9.73
C GLU A 438 6.36 -2.36 10.89
N TYR A 439 5.73 -2.12 12.04
CA TYR A 439 6.34 -1.62 13.28
C TYR A 439 5.69 -2.15 14.55
N PHE A 440 4.80 -3.14 14.47
CA PHE A 440 4.16 -3.78 15.62
C PHE A 440 5.14 -4.30 16.68
N ASN A 441 6.34 -4.74 16.28
CA ASN A 441 7.37 -5.21 17.21
C ASN A 441 8.36 -4.13 17.65
N LEU A 442 8.21 -2.88 17.21
CA LEU A 442 9.20 -1.82 17.40
C LEU A 442 9.40 -1.49 18.88
N ASP A 443 8.31 -1.30 19.62
CA ASP A 443 8.39 -0.86 21.01
C ASP A 443 8.85 -1.97 21.96
N ARG A 444 8.57 -3.22 21.62
CA ARG A 444 8.83 -4.39 22.46
C ARG A 444 10.15 -5.08 22.14
N PHE A 445 10.50 -5.21 20.88
CA PHE A 445 11.65 -5.98 20.40
C PHE A 445 12.63 -5.16 19.55
N GLY A 446 12.34 -3.89 19.25
CA GLY A 446 13.22 -3.08 18.42
C GLY A 446 13.23 -3.49 16.95
N GLU A 447 12.19 -4.20 16.49
CA GLU A 447 12.10 -4.72 15.12
C GLU A 447 11.12 -3.93 14.26
N ILE A 448 11.46 -3.71 13.00
CA ILE A 448 10.55 -3.24 11.96
C ILE A 448 10.68 -4.08 10.70
N LEU A 449 9.63 -4.12 9.87
CA LEU A 449 9.71 -4.71 8.54
C LEU A 449 9.91 -3.61 7.50
N LEU A 450 10.86 -3.84 6.61
CA LEU A 450 11.13 -3.00 5.46
C LEU A 450 10.74 -3.72 4.18
N SER A 451 10.22 -2.99 3.19
CA SER A 451 9.91 -3.50 1.86
C SER A 451 10.57 -2.66 0.76
N SER A 452 11.09 -3.33 -0.26
CA SER A 452 11.44 -2.70 -1.55
C SER A 452 10.17 -2.50 -2.38
N ASP A 453 10.14 -1.51 -3.28
CA ASP A 453 9.08 -1.35 -4.29
C ASP A 453 9.05 -2.54 -5.29
N GLY A 454 7.92 -2.81 -5.94
CA GLY A 454 7.79 -3.95 -6.85
C GLY A 454 6.44 -4.10 -7.54
N ALA A 455 6.39 -5.02 -8.50
CA ALA A 455 5.23 -5.21 -9.39
C ALA A 455 3.95 -5.73 -8.69
N SER A 456 4.02 -6.12 -7.42
CA SER A 456 2.85 -6.46 -6.61
C SER A 456 2.18 -5.22 -5.98
N ASN A 457 2.79 -4.04 -6.07
CA ASN A 457 2.09 -2.79 -5.76
C ASN A 457 1.18 -2.36 -6.88
N GLN A 458 0.08 -1.71 -6.50
CA GLN A 458 -0.76 -1.04 -7.47
C GLN A 458 -0.16 0.29 -7.94
N PRO A 459 -0.52 0.74 -9.16
CA PRO A 459 -0.24 2.11 -9.56
C PRO A 459 -0.83 3.09 -8.54
N GLY A 460 -0.03 4.07 -8.11
CA GLY A 460 -0.46 5.11 -7.16
C GLY A 460 -0.04 4.86 -5.72
N THR A 461 0.24 3.60 -5.34
CA THR A 461 0.80 3.26 -4.03
C THR A 461 2.33 3.40 -4.00
N ASP A 462 2.91 3.42 -2.80
CA ASP A 462 4.37 3.46 -2.60
C ASP A 462 4.93 2.05 -2.33
N GLY A 463 6.20 1.95 -1.94
CA GLY A 463 6.85 0.65 -1.75
C GLY A 463 6.44 -0.12 -0.50
N ARG A 464 5.48 0.37 0.31
CA ARG A 464 4.79 -0.43 1.34
C ARG A 464 4.07 -1.62 0.71
N LEU A 465 3.74 -2.62 1.51
CA LEU A 465 2.99 -3.78 1.02
C LEU A 465 1.49 -3.46 1.00
N ASP A 466 0.83 -3.73 -0.12
CA ASP A 466 -0.61 -3.56 -0.26
C ASP A 466 -1.37 -4.78 0.29
N GLN A 467 -2.62 -4.62 0.72
CA GLN A 467 -3.51 -5.75 0.97
C GLN A 467 -4.02 -6.33 -0.34
N PHE A 468 -4.00 -7.66 -0.48
CA PHE A 468 -4.37 -8.31 -1.75
C PHE A 468 -5.79 -7.94 -2.22
N THR A 469 -6.79 -8.11 -1.35
CA THR A 469 -8.21 -7.82 -1.63
C THR A 469 -8.59 -6.34 -1.50
N GLN A 470 -7.62 -5.44 -1.28
CA GLN A 470 -7.85 -4.01 -1.52
C GLN A 470 -7.97 -3.73 -3.03
N PHE A 471 -7.24 -4.50 -3.85
CA PHE A 471 -7.08 -4.20 -5.27
C PHE A 471 -7.37 -5.36 -6.22
N ASN A 472 -7.54 -6.58 -5.69
CA ASN A 472 -7.77 -7.78 -6.49
C ASN A 472 -9.01 -8.51 -6.00
N ASP A 473 -9.80 -9.05 -6.93
CA ASP A 473 -10.88 -9.98 -6.60
C ASP A 473 -10.35 -11.15 -5.74
N PRO A 474 -11.13 -11.61 -4.75
CA PRO A 474 -10.82 -12.79 -3.95
C PRO A 474 -10.43 -13.99 -4.81
N SER A 475 -9.26 -14.59 -4.53
CA SER A 475 -8.72 -15.66 -5.35
C SER A 475 -7.67 -16.48 -4.61
N VAL A 476 -7.96 -17.75 -4.32
CA VAL A 476 -6.99 -18.67 -3.71
C VAL A 476 -5.65 -18.75 -4.47
N PRO A 477 -5.62 -19.01 -5.79
CA PRO A 477 -4.35 -19.03 -6.52
C PRO A 477 -3.72 -17.64 -6.68
N GLY A 478 -4.52 -16.57 -6.76
CA GLY A 478 -4.02 -15.20 -6.86
C GLY A 478 -3.33 -14.76 -5.58
N PHE A 479 -3.98 -14.98 -4.44
CA PHE A 479 -3.47 -14.67 -3.11
C PHE A 479 -2.18 -15.44 -2.80
N ALA A 480 -2.11 -16.74 -3.11
CA ALA A 480 -0.88 -17.51 -2.91
C ALA A 480 0.31 -16.94 -3.70
N VAL A 481 0.11 -16.55 -4.96
CA VAL A 481 1.16 -15.90 -5.79
C VAL A 481 1.53 -14.53 -5.24
N TYR A 482 0.54 -13.79 -4.71
CA TYR A 482 0.77 -12.49 -4.08
C TYR A 482 1.66 -12.61 -2.83
N GLN A 483 1.36 -13.59 -1.97
CA GLN A 483 2.15 -13.85 -0.76
C GLN A 483 3.62 -14.19 -1.09
N ASP A 484 3.86 -15.02 -2.11
CA ASP A 484 5.21 -15.32 -2.60
C ASP A 484 5.92 -14.05 -3.11
N ALA A 485 5.20 -13.17 -3.81
CA ALA A 485 5.75 -11.93 -4.36
C ALA A 485 6.16 -10.94 -3.25
N ILE A 486 5.33 -10.73 -2.23
CA ILE A 486 5.66 -9.80 -1.14
C ILE A 486 6.77 -10.37 -0.22
N ALA A 487 6.83 -11.69 -0.03
CA ALA A 487 7.90 -12.33 0.74
C ALA A 487 9.29 -12.06 0.13
N SER A 488 9.38 -12.04 -1.21
CA SER A 488 10.64 -11.75 -1.92
C SER A 488 11.13 -10.29 -1.80
N ARG A 489 10.29 -9.39 -1.28
CA ARG A 489 10.53 -7.94 -1.27
C ARG A 489 10.84 -7.38 0.11
N ARG A 490 10.70 -8.19 1.16
CA ARG A 490 10.72 -7.73 2.55
C ARG A 490 11.93 -8.23 3.32
N ILE A 491 12.39 -7.43 4.28
CA ILE A 491 13.48 -7.77 5.20
C ILE A 491 13.25 -7.12 6.56
N VAL A 492 13.52 -7.83 7.64
CA VAL A 492 13.44 -7.27 9.00
C VAL A 492 14.67 -6.41 9.27
N LEU A 493 14.48 -5.26 9.90
CA LEU A 493 15.56 -4.50 10.54
C LEU A 493 15.38 -4.65 12.05
N ASP A 494 16.40 -5.19 12.70
CA ASP A 494 16.49 -5.38 14.16
C ASP A 494 17.35 -4.26 14.75
N ASP A 495 17.24 -3.98 16.05
CA ASP A 495 18.07 -2.99 16.73
C ASP A 495 19.35 -3.58 17.33
N GLY A 496 19.53 -4.90 17.21
CA GLY A 496 20.67 -5.66 17.72
C GLY A 496 20.62 -5.94 19.20
N GLN A 497 19.51 -5.64 19.89
CA GLN A 497 19.36 -5.81 21.32
C GLN A 497 18.48 -7.01 21.67
N THR A 498 18.85 -7.69 22.75
CA THR A 498 18.10 -8.80 23.35
C THR A 498 17.15 -8.32 24.45
N VAL A 499 17.22 -7.05 24.82
CA VAL A 499 16.36 -6.45 25.86
C VAL A 499 14.96 -6.17 25.32
N GLN A 500 13.93 -6.62 26.03
CA GLN A 500 12.56 -6.22 25.72
C GLN A 500 12.26 -4.81 26.23
N ASN A 501 11.52 -4.05 25.43
CA ASN A 501 11.15 -2.66 25.69
C ASN A 501 12.37 -1.74 25.83
N PRO A 502 13.23 -1.64 24.79
CA PRO A 502 14.45 -0.85 24.85
C PRO A 502 14.17 0.64 25.15
N ASP A 503 14.97 1.23 26.04
CA ASP A 503 14.90 2.65 26.38
C ASP A 503 16.28 3.32 26.22
N PRO A 504 16.47 4.18 25.20
CA PRO A 504 15.45 4.62 24.24
C PRO A 504 15.26 3.63 23.06
N ILE A 505 14.12 3.69 22.38
CA ILE A 505 13.90 2.99 21.09
C ILE A 505 14.72 3.72 20.02
N ILE A 506 15.73 3.07 19.44
CA ILE A 506 16.74 3.74 18.61
C ILE A 506 16.35 3.91 17.13
N LEU A 507 15.33 3.20 16.66
CA LEU A 507 14.83 3.29 15.28
C LEU A 507 13.82 4.45 15.13
N GLY A 508 14.34 5.67 15.06
CA GLY A 508 13.58 6.87 14.68
C GLY A 508 14.22 7.62 13.51
N ARG A 509 13.61 8.73 13.09
CA ARG A 509 14.13 9.54 11.97
C ARG A 509 15.48 10.18 12.28
N GLY A 510 16.30 10.36 11.24
CA GLY A 510 17.56 11.11 11.33
C GLY A 510 18.65 10.41 12.14
N GLY A 511 18.55 9.09 12.36
CA GLY A 511 19.40 8.33 13.29
C GLY A 511 19.20 8.72 14.76
N ASN A 512 18.07 9.34 15.10
CA ASN A 512 17.73 9.73 16.47
C ASN A 512 16.66 8.80 17.04
N PRO A 513 16.59 8.63 18.37
CA PRO A 513 15.58 7.78 18.98
C PRO A 513 14.13 8.22 18.71
N LEU A 514 13.22 7.27 18.75
CA LEU A 514 11.78 7.47 18.64
C LEU A 514 11.25 8.33 19.80
N SER A 515 10.37 9.27 19.47
CA SER A 515 9.62 10.08 20.44
C SER A 515 8.34 10.61 19.81
N ALA A 516 7.44 11.17 20.61
CA ALA A 516 6.20 11.75 20.11
C ALA A 516 6.42 12.88 19.08
N THR A 517 7.57 13.56 19.12
CA THR A 517 7.97 14.61 18.17
C THR A 517 8.93 14.13 17.07
N ASN A 518 9.50 12.93 17.21
CA ASN A 518 10.38 12.27 16.24
C ASN A 518 9.88 10.83 16.02
N THR A 519 8.81 10.70 15.23
CA THR A 519 8.18 9.41 14.88
C THR A 519 8.99 8.64 13.83
N LEU A 520 8.57 7.41 13.52
CA LEU A 520 8.98 6.61 12.37
C LEU A 520 7.69 6.10 11.72
N ARG A 521 7.26 6.72 10.62
CA ARG A 521 5.95 6.41 10.03
C ARG A 521 6.05 5.33 8.97
N GLY A 522 4.98 4.55 8.78
CA GLY A 522 4.82 3.73 7.58
C GLY A 522 5.06 4.58 6.33
N GLY A 523 5.82 4.10 5.36
CA GLY A 523 6.20 4.85 4.16
C GLY A 523 7.37 5.82 4.34
N ASP A 524 7.92 5.99 5.55
CA ASP A 524 9.29 6.52 5.70
C ASP A 524 10.29 5.59 5.03
N THR A 525 11.39 6.16 4.53
CA THR A 525 12.32 5.43 3.68
C THR A 525 13.72 5.36 4.27
N VAL A 526 14.46 4.33 3.88
CA VAL A 526 15.90 4.22 4.08
C VAL A 526 16.57 3.89 2.76
N ASP A 527 17.58 4.68 2.41
CA ASP A 527 18.37 4.50 1.19
C ASP A 527 19.68 3.77 1.51
N HIS A 528 20.10 2.85 0.64
CA HIS A 528 21.40 2.18 0.74
C HIS A 528 21.65 1.51 2.10
N LEU A 529 20.62 0.83 2.63
CA LEU A 529 20.69 0.19 3.95
C LEU A 529 21.90 -0.73 4.03
N SER A 530 22.69 -0.59 5.08
CA SER A 530 23.89 -1.40 5.31
C SER A 530 23.92 -1.93 6.73
N GLY A 531 24.34 -3.18 6.90
CA GLY A 531 24.39 -3.87 8.18
C GLY A 531 24.88 -5.30 8.00
N ILE A 532 24.70 -6.14 9.02
CA ILE A 532 24.99 -7.57 8.95
C ILE A 532 23.70 -8.32 8.64
N LEU A 533 23.68 -9.16 7.61
CA LEU A 533 22.56 -10.07 7.41
C LEU A 533 22.67 -11.21 8.42
N SER A 534 21.60 -11.50 9.15
CA SER A 534 21.53 -12.59 10.12
C SER A 534 20.21 -13.32 10.01
N PHE A 535 20.12 -14.48 10.64
CA PHE A 535 18.90 -15.26 10.73
C PHE A 535 18.45 -15.39 12.18
N GLY A 536 17.15 -15.24 12.43
CA GLY A 536 16.59 -15.39 13.77
C GLY A 536 15.07 -15.34 13.76
N PHE A 537 14.44 -16.08 14.68
CA PHE A 537 12.97 -16.20 14.78
C PHE A 537 12.29 -16.59 13.46
N ASP A 538 12.92 -17.50 12.70
CA ASP A 538 12.47 -17.97 11.39
C ASP A 538 12.46 -16.90 10.28
N GLU A 539 13.15 -15.76 10.45
CA GLU A 539 13.26 -14.69 9.45
C GLU A 539 14.70 -14.16 9.29
N TYR A 540 15.06 -13.79 8.05
CA TYR A 540 16.28 -13.04 7.76
C TYR A 540 16.11 -11.58 8.20
N ARG A 541 17.16 -11.02 8.80
CA ARG A 541 17.16 -9.68 9.37
C ARG A 541 18.50 -8.96 9.23
N ILE A 542 18.46 -7.65 9.15
CA ILE A 542 19.63 -6.78 9.17
C ILE A 542 19.91 -6.34 10.60
N GLN A 543 21.14 -6.56 11.06
CA GLN A 543 21.67 -6.01 12.30
C GLN A 543 22.48 -4.74 11.99
N PRO A 544 22.08 -3.56 12.47
CA PRO A 544 22.79 -2.33 12.22
C PRO A 544 24.11 -2.28 12.98
N VAL A 545 25.16 -1.82 12.31
CA VAL A 545 26.50 -1.54 12.90
C VAL A 545 26.76 -0.04 13.06
N ALA A 546 25.76 0.77 12.73
CA ALA A 546 25.73 2.22 12.86
C ALA A 546 24.25 2.69 12.91
N PRO A 547 23.96 3.90 13.41
CA PRO A 547 22.60 4.45 13.38
C PRO A 547 22.01 4.47 11.97
N VAL A 548 20.75 4.05 11.85
CA VAL A 548 20.01 4.03 10.58
C VAL A 548 19.32 5.38 10.36
N ASP A 549 19.55 5.99 9.20
CA ASP A 549 19.04 7.32 8.87
C ASP A 549 17.74 7.26 8.05
N PHE A 550 16.61 7.06 8.73
CA PHE A 550 15.30 7.12 8.10
C PHE A 550 14.96 8.53 7.63
N GLN A 551 14.58 8.64 6.36
CA GLN A 551 14.11 9.86 5.72
C GLN A 551 12.60 10.03 5.95
N PRO A 552 12.13 11.24 6.31
CA PRO A 552 10.72 11.51 6.60
C PRO A 552 9.91 11.68 5.30
N THR A 553 9.83 10.64 4.48
CA THR A 553 9.11 10.65 3.20
C THR A 553 7.59 10.59 3.36
N ASN A 554 7.09 10.10 4.50
CA ASN A 554 5.68 10.22 4.85
C ASN A 554 5.50 11.20 6.04
N PRO A 555 5.41 12.52 5.80
CA PRO A 555 5.21 13.50 6.86
C PRO A 555 3.77 13.48 7.39
N ARG A 556 3.60 13.75 8.69
CA ARG A 556 2.30 13.89 9.35
C ARG A 556 1.39 14.86 8.57
N PRO A 557 0.24 14.41 8.04
CA PRO A 557 -0.64 15.25 7.23
C PRO A 557 -1.44 16.24 8.08
N ALA A 558 -1.85 17.36 7.47
CA ALA A 558 -2.94 18.18 8.00
C ALA A 558 -4.28 17.50 7.74
N THR A 559 -5.34 17.94 8.43
CA THR A 559 -6.71 17.47 8.15
C THR A 559 -7.08 17.69 6.68
N PRO A 560 -7.67 16.68 6.00
CA PRO A 560 -8.12 16.83 4.63
C PRO A 560 -9.16 17.94 4.44
N ASP A 561 -9.07 18.66 3.34
CA ASP A 561 -10.10 19.61 2.90
C ASP A 561 -10.98 18.91 1.85
N VAL A 562 -12.18 18.52 2.27
CA VAL A 562 -13.15 17.80 1.44
C VAL A 562 -14.22 18.72 0.86
N GLY A 563 -14.13 20.04 1.06
CA GLY A 563 -15.17 20.97 0.66
C GLY A 563 -16.48 20.76 1.43
N GLY A 564 -17.59 21.22 0.83
CA GLY A 564 -18.94 21.04 1.36
C GLY A 564 -19.35 22.09 2.39
N ASP A 565 -20.64 22.41 2.43
CA ASP A 565 -21.27 23.14 3.52
C ASP A 565 -21.50 22.25 4.76
N LEU A 566 -21.59 20.92 4.58
CA LEU A 566 -21.71 19.92 5.64
C LEU A 566 -20.58 18.88 5.59
N LYS A 567 -20.03 18.50 6.74
CA LYS A 567 -19.01 17.44 6.85
C LYS A 567 -19.49 16.26 7.70
N VAL A 568 -19.38 15.05 7.17
CA VAL A 568 -19.68 13.81 7.90
C VAL A 568 -18.42 12.95 8.00
N ALA A 569 -18.09 12.47 9.18
CA ALA A 569 -16.90 11.65 9.41
C ALA A 569 -17.21 10.33 10.09
N SER A 570 -16.34 9.35 9.92
CA SER A 570 -16.32 8.11 10.71
C SER A 570 -14.96 7.94 11.39
N PHE A 571 -15.00 7.51 12.65
CA PHE A 571 -13.80 7.35 13.45
C PHE A 571 -13.93 6.20 14.45
N ASN A 572 -13.13 5.14 14.23
CA ASN A 572 -12.88 4.13 15.25
C ASN A 572 -11.95 4.69 16.33
N VAL A 573 -12.43 4.69 17.58
CA VAL A 573 -11.78 5.32 18.74
C VAL A 573 -11.02 4.33 19.65
N LEU A 574 -10.68 3.15 19.13
CA LEU A 574 -9.82 2.13 19.76
C LEU A 574 -10.27 1.76 21.18
N ASN A 575 -11.40 1.08 21.30
CA ASN A 575 -11.99 0.66 22.57
C ASN A 575 -12.03 1.81 23.60
N TYR A 576 -12.77 2.89 23.32
CA TYR A 576 -12.95 4.00 24.27
C TYR A 576 -13.83 3.58 25.45
N PHE A 577 -13.19 3.04 26.47
CA PHE A 577 -13.83 2.48 27.65
C PHE A 577 -13.63 3.38 28.87
N THR A 578 -14.75 3.74 29.50
CA THR A 578 -14.80 4.48 30.76
C THR A 578 -14.65 3.55 31.97
N THR A 579 -14.78 2.23 31.78
CA THR A 579 -14.50 1.22 32.80
C THR A 579 -13.18 0.50 32.53
N PHE A 580 -12.31 0.48 33.55
CA PHE A 580 -10.97 -0.12 33.46
C PHE A 580 -11.01 -1.64 33.67
N ASP A 581 -9.95 -2.35 33.26
CA ASP A 581 -9.73 -3.81 33.40
C ASP A 581 -10.57 -4.72 32.47
N GLN A 582 -11.19 -4.18 31.41
CA GLN A 582 -11.90 -4.99 30.39
C GLN A 582 -11.25 -4.89 29.02
N ARG A 583 -11.28 -3.68 28.44
CA ARG A 583 -10.76 -3.29 27.11
C ARG A 583 -10.35 -1.82 27.19
N GLY A 584 -9.60 -1.35 26.20
CA GLY A 584 -9.16 0.05 26.16
C GLY A 584 -8.09 0.35 27.20
N ALA A 585 -8.18 1.51 27.84
CA ALA A 585 -7.26 1.93 28.88
C ALA A 585 -7.32 1.06 30.15
N ASP A 586 -6.16 0.65 30.67
CA ASP A 586 -6.08 -0.19 31.87
C ASP A 586 -6.23 0.61 33.17
N ASN A 587 -6.08 1.93 33.11
CA ASN A 587 -6.18 2.80 34.26
C ASN A 587 -6.54 4.24 33.88
N ALA A 588 -6.85 5.05 34.90
CA ALA A 588 -7.28 6.44 34.71
C ALA A 588 -6.22 7.34 34.02
N GLN A 589 -4.93 7.04 34.15
CA GLN A 589 -3.88 7.81 33.47
C GLN A 589 -3.87 7.52 31.97
N GLU A 590 -3.95 6.25 31.59
CA GLU A 590 -4.07 5.83 30.18
C GLU A 590 -5.37 6.34 29.56
N PHE A 591 -6.49 6.25 30.30
CA PHE A 591 -7.78 6.76 29.83
C PHE A 591 -7.71 8.26 29.54
N GLN A 592 -7.10 9.05 30.43
CA GLN A 592 -6.92 10.47 30.17
C GLN A 592 -6.06 10.71 28.91
N ARG A 593 -4.98 9.95 28.73
CA ARG A 593 -4.11 10.04 27.55
C ARG A 593 -4.85 9.70 26.25
N GLN A 594 -5.64 8.64 26.27
CA GLN A 594 -6.48 8.22 25.14
C GLN A 594 -7.52 9.29 24.81
N ARG A 595 -8.24 9.74 25.85
CA ARG A 595 -9.28 10.76 25.78
C ARG A 595 -8.77 12.08 25.22
N ASP A 596 -7.62 12.57 25.67
CA ASP A 596 -7.05 13.82 25.19
C ASP A 596 -6.72 13.73 23.69
N LYS A 597 -6.12 12.62 23.24
CA LYS A 597 -5.81 12.40 21.82
C LYS A 597 -7.07 12.35 20.94
N ILE A 598 -8.08 11.58 21.35
CA ILE A 598 -9.34 11.44 20.58
C ILE A 598 -10.11 12.76 20.54
N ILE A 599 -10.19 13.49 21.66
CA ILE A 599 -10.82 14.80 21.70
C ILE A 599 -10.12 15.76 20.74
N ASN A 600 -8.79 15.82 20.78
CA ASN A 600 -8.04 16.70 19.89
C ASN A 600 -8.19 16.29 18.42
N ALA A 601 -8.27 14.99 18.12
CA ALA A 601 -8.57 14.49 16.78
C ALA A 601 -9.95 14.95 16.31
N ILE A 602 -11.01 14.79 17.11
CA ILE A 602 -12.37 15.19 16.74
C ILE A 602 -12.49 16.72 16.60
N VAL A 603 -11.86 17.48 17.50
CA VAL A 603 -11.84 18.95 17.46
C VAL A 603 -11.14 19.46 16.19
N GLU A 604 -10.03 18.84 15.79
CA GLU A 604 -9.29 19.23 14.58
C GLU A 604 -9.95 18.71 13.29
N LEU A 605 -10.61 17.55 13.34
CA LEU A 605 -11.42 17.01 12.25
C LEU A 605 -12.59 17.94 11.90
N ASP A 606 -13.17 18.59 12.90
CA ASP A 606 -14.23 19.62 12.77
C ASP A 606 -15.41 19.17 11.88
N ALA A 607 -15.76 17.89 11.92
CA ALA A 607 -16.90 17.34 11.18
C ALA A 607 -18.23 17.62 11.90
N ASP A 608 -19.28 17.93 11.15
CA ASP A 608 -20.59 18.31 11.67
C ASP A 608 -21.39 17.12 12.19
N VAL A 609 -21.18 15.93 11.62
CA VAL A 609 -21.65 14.63 12.14
C VAL A 609 -20.46 13.68 12.19
N VAL A 610 -20.31 12.93 13.29
CA VAL A 610 -19.26 11.91 13.43
C VAL A 610 -19.86 10.59 13.89
N GLY A 611 -19.68 9.55 13.08
CA GLY A 611 -19.90 8.16 13.46
C GLY A 611 -18.72 7.64 14.25
N LEU A 612 -18.96 7.18 15.48
CA LEU A 612 -17.95 6.65 16.38
C LEU A 612 -18.04 5.14 16.43
N ILE A 613 -16.90 4.48 16.30
CA ILE A 613 -16.76 3.02 16.36
C ILE A 613 -15.87 2.67 17.56
N GLU A 614 -16.13 1.53 18.20
CA GLU A 614 -15.42 1.07 19.40
C GLU A 614 -15.67 1.87 20.70
N LEU A 615 -16.91 2.34 20.88
CA LEU A 615 -17.36 2.86 22.17
C LEU A 615 -17.72 1.74 23.14
N GLU A 616 -17.48 1.93 24.43
CA GLU A 616 -18.02 1.03 25.44
C GLU A 616 -19.55 1.07 25.46
N ASN A 617 -20.18 -0.11 25.34
CA ASN A 617 -21.62 -0.29 25.36
C ASN A 617 -22.17 -0.30 26.81
N ASN A 618 -22.16 0.87 27.45
CA ASN A 618 -22.57 1.04 28.85
C ASN A 618 -23.71 2.06 29.01
N GLY A 619 -24.63 2.07 28.03
CA GLY A 619 -25.60 3.12 27.85
C GLY A 619 -24.93 4.33 27.20
N ASP A 620 -25.26 5.53 27.68
CA ASP A 620 -24.73 6.76 27.09
C ASP A 620 -23.50 7.32 27.86
N THR A 621 -22.88 6.52 28.74
CA THR A 621 -21.82 7.01 29.64
C THR A 621 -20.54 7.33 28.87
N ALA A 622 -20.10 6.43 28.00
CA ALA A 622 -18.86 6.62 27.22
C ALA A 622 -18.98 7.76 26.20
N ILE A 623 -20.04 7.76 25.39
CA ILE A 623 -20.27 8.83 24.40
C ILE A 623 -20.52 10.19 25.06
N GLY A 624 -21.24 10.22 26.19
CA GLY A 624 -21.46 11.43 26.97
C GLY A 624 -20.17 12.00 27.55
N ASP A 625 -19.28 11.16 28.10
CA ASP A 625 -17.98 11.62 28.60
C ASP A 625 -17.10 12.23 27.50
N LEU A 626 -17.13 11.64 26.30
CA LEU A 626 -16.39 12.13 25.14
C LEU A 626 -16.94 13.48 24.68
N VAL A 627 -18.26 13.61 24.51
CA VAL A 627 -18.92 14.88 24.12
C VAL A 627 -18.70 15.98 25.15
N ASP A 628 -18.81 15.67 26.45
CA ASP A 628 -18.50 16.62 27.54
C ASP A 628 -17.04 17.08 27.46
N GLY A 629 -16.12 16.19 27.07
CA GLY A 629 -14.72 16.49 26.83
C GLY A 629 -14.49 17.44 25.65
N ILE A 630 -15.07 17.12 24.49
CA ILE A 630 -15.00 17.93 23.28
C ILE A 630 -15.54 19.34 23.56
N ASN A 631 -16.71 19.44 24.18
CA ASN A 631 -17.33 20.73 24.52
C ASN A 631 -16.53 21.52 25.57
N THR A 632 -15.84 20.83 26.49
CA THR A 632 -14.92 21.47 27.44
C THR A 632 -13.72 22.07 26.71
N GLU A 633 -13.13 21.34 25.76
CA GLU A 633 -11.99 21.81 24.96
C GLU A 633 -12.38 23.00 24.07
N LEU A 634 -13.55 22.93 23.41
CA LEU A 634 -14.10 24.03 22.61
C LEU A 634 -14.59 25.23 23.44
N GLY A 635 -14.70 25.07 24.77
CA GLY A 635 -15.16 26.11 25.69
C GLY A 635 -16.65 26.47 25.56
N SER A 636 -17.44 25.67 24.85
CA SER A 636 -18.89 25.86 24.66
C SER A 636 -19.57 24.53 24.30
N SER A 637 -20.90 24.46 24.49
CA SER A 637 -21.70 23.30 24.07
C SER A 637 -21.91 23.36 22.56
N VAL A 638 -21.09 22.63 21.81
CA VAL A 638 -21.09 22.58 20.34
C VAL A 638 -21.68 21.26 19.86
N TYR A 639 -21.10 20.16 20.33
CA TYR A 639 -21.53 18.81 20.00
C TYR A 639 -22.62 18.31 20.97
N ASP A 640 -23.55 17.54 20.43
CA ASP A 640 -24.50 16.70 21.14
C ASP A 640 -24.42 15.27 20.56
N PHE A 641 -25.16 14.31 21.10
CA PHE A 641 -25.12 12.92 20.64
C PHE A 641 -26.50 12.27 20.55
N ILE A 642 -26.59 11.21 19.74
CA ILE A 642 -27.78 10.37 19.64
C ILE A 642 -27.76 9.36 20.80
N SER A 643 -28.74 9.47 21.70
CA SER A 643 -28.86 8.62 22.90
C SER A 643 -29.63 7.35 22.56
N THR A 644 -28.91 6.22 22.51
CA THR A 644 -29.49 4.91 22.18
C THR A 644 -29.62 3.99 23.39
N GLY A 645 -28.97 4.34 24.52
CA GLY A 645 -28.79 3.40 25.62
C GLY A 645 -27.93 2.20 25.21
N VAL A 646 -28.20 1.02 25.81
CA VAL A 646 -27.45 -0.21 25.51
C VAL A 646 -28.00 -0.86 24.25
N VAL A 647 -27.14 -1.07 23.25
CA VAL A 647 -27.49 -1.64 21.94
C VAL A 647 -26.83 -3.00 21.76
N GLY A 648 -27.60 -4.05 21.45
CA GLY A 648 -27.05 -5.40 21.30
C GLY A 648 -26.50 -6.00 22.62
N THR A 649 -25.54 -6.92 22.51
CA THR A 649 -24.97 -7.66 23.67
C THR A 649 -23.45 -7.58 23.79
N ASP A 650 -22.75 -7.09 22.75
CA ASP A 650 -21.30 -6.89 22.78
C ASP A 650 -20.93 -5.76 23.77
N GLN A 651 -19.73 -5.81 24.32
CA GLN A 651 -19.19 -4.74 25.17
C GLN A 651 -18.84 -3.48 24.36
N ILE A 652 -18.76 -3.61 23.04
CA ILE A 652 -18.47 -2.54 22.09
C ILE A 652 -19.74 -2.17 21.32
N THR A 653 -19.96 -0.87 21.12
CA THR A 653 -21.04 -0.31 20.29
C THR A 653 -20.50 0.76 19.34
N VAL A 654 -21.32 1.14 18.37
CA VAL A 654 -21.17 2.36 17.58
C VAL A 654 -22.01 3.50 18.18
N GLY A 655 -21.78 4.74 17.76
CA GLY A 655 -22.55 5.90 18.18
C GLY A 655 -22.44 7.08 17.20
N LEU A 656 -23.27 8.11 17.41
CA LEU A 656 -23.30 9.31 16.57
C LEU A 656 -23.24 10.57 17.43
N ILE A 657 -22.30 11.47 17.10
CA ILE A 657 -22.23 12.83 17.65
C ILE A 657 -22.43 13.85 16.53
N TYR A 658 -22.95 15.02 16.85
CA TYR A 658 -23.25 16.04 15.86
C TYR A 658 -23.16 17.46 16.42
N LYS A 659 -22.85 18.44 15.58
CA LYS A 659 -22.90 19.86 15.93
C LYS A 659 -24.33 20.36 15.83
N SER A 660 -24.91 20.70 16.96
CA SER A 660 -26.30 21.20 17.07
C SER A 660 -26.58 22.52 16.32
N ALA A 661 -25.54 23.24 15.89
CA ALA A 661 -25.68 24.45 15.07
C ALA A 661 -25.68 24.16 13.55
N ALA A 662 -25.19 22.99 13.14
CA ALA A 662 -25.10 22.59 11.74
C ALA A 662 -26.28 21.69 11.34
N VAL A 663 -26.67 20.75 12.21
CA VAL A 663 -27.75 19.80 11.92
C VAL A 663 -28.71 19.59 13.10
N THR A 664 -29.93 19.16 12.79
CA THR A 664 -30.96 18.73 13.75
C THR A 664 -31.39 17.29 13.44
N PRO A 665 -31.39 16.35 14.42
CA PRO A 665 -31.90 15.00 14.20
C PRO A 665 -33.41 15.00 13.87
N ILE A 666 -33.81 14.22 12.86
CA ILE A 666 -35.21 13.99 12.48
C ILE A 666 -35.64 12.58 12.94
N GLY A 667 -36.80 12.48 13.58
CA GLY A 667 -37.36 11.19 13.97
C GLY A 667 -36.64 10.53 15.15
N GLU A 668 -36.84 9.22 15.30
CA GLU A 668 -36.13 8.38 16.27
C GLU A 668 -35.00 7.63 15.54
N GLU A 669 -33.95 7.27 16.27
CA GLU A 669 -32.87 6.45 15.73
C GLU A 669 -33.37 5.06 15.33
N ALA A 670 -32.76 4.47 14.31
CA ALA A 670 -33.08 3.13 13.85
C ALA A 670 -31.88 2.19 14.09
N ILE A 671 -32.16 0.96 14.52
CA ILE A 671 -31.13 -0.03 14.87
C ILE A 671 -31.35 -1.30 14.03
N LEU A 672 -30.32 -1.72 13.30
CA LEU A 672 -30.30 -3.01 12.62
C LEU A 672 -29.60 -4.05 13.49
N ASP A 673 -30.37 -5.05 13.89
CA ASP A 673 -29.90 -6.23 14.61
C ASP A 673 -30.62 -7.50 14.13
N LYS A 674 -30.31 -8.64 14.73
CA LYS A 674 -30.90 -9.94 14.36
C LYS A 674 -32.43 -10.01 14.54
N THR A 675 -33.02 -9.09 15.29
CA THR A 675 -34.47 -9.03 15.54
C THR A 675 -35.20 -8.30 14.42
N VAL A 676 -34.51 -7.41 13.72
CA VAL A 676 -34.98 -6.71 12.51
C VAL A 676 -34.76 -7.60 11.28
N ASP A 677 -33.54 -8.10 11.07
CA ASP A 677 -33.23 -9.06 10.01
C ASP A 677 -32.36 -10.21 10.54
N PRO A 678 -32.82 -11.48 10.47
CA PRO A 678 -32.08 -12.61 11.00
C PRO A 678 -30.74 -12.91 10.28
N ARG A 679 -30.49 -12.33 9.10
CA ARG A 679 -29.17 -12.39 8.44
C ARG A 679 -28.11 -11.60 9.19
N PHE A 680 -28.51 -10.54 9.90
CA PHE A 680 -27.61 -9.71 10.69
C PHE A 680 -27.37 -10.33 12.07
N ASP A 681 -26.45 -11.29 12.17
CA ASP A 681 -26.19 -12.06 13.40
C ASP A 681 -25.52 -11.25 14.53
N SER A 682 -26.31 -10.40 15.17
CA SER A 682 -25.87 -9.52 16.27
C SER A 682 -25.56 -10.26 17.59
N ASP A 683 -25.52 -11.60 17.61
CA ASP A 683 -24.88 -12.36 18.69
C ASP A 683 -23.36 -12.45 18.50
N ASN A 684 -22.87 -12.27 17.27
CA ASN A 684 -21.46 -12.37 16.92
C ASN A 684 -20.88 -11.05 16.38
N GLN A 685 -21.71 -10.06 16.06
CA GLN A 685 -21.29 -8.73 15.58
C GLN A 685 -22.09 -7.59 16.23
N ARG A 686 -21.64 -6.34 16.03
CA ARG A 686 -22.26 -5.16 16.64
C ARG A 686 -23.41 -4.66 15.75
N PRO A 687 -24.57 -4.28 16.33
CA PRO A 687 -25.66 -3.66 15.57
C PRO A 687 -25.24 -2.37 14.85
N THR A 688 -25.89 -2.08 13.73
CA THR A 688 -25.75 -0.79 13.02
C THR A 688 -26.77 0.21 13.57
N ILE A 689 -26.37 1.48 13.70
CA ILE A 689 -27.25 2.58 14.13
C ILE A 689 -27.38 3.57 12.97
N ALA A 690 -28.62 3.95 12.63
CA ALA A 690 -28.91 4.97 11.64
C ALA A 690 -29.71 6.14 12.25
N GLN A 691 -29.40 7.36 11.82
CA GLN A 691 -30.11 8.57 12.19
C GLN A 691 -30.17 9.51 10.99
N THR A 692 -31.34 10.12 10.77
CA THR A 692 -31.49 11.20 9.80
C THR A 692 -31.21 12.55 10.46
N PHE A 693 -30.46 13.41 9.76
CA PHE A 693 -30.11 14.76 10.17
C PHE A 693 -30.62 15.76 9.13
N GLU A 694 -31.32 16.80 9.56
CA GLU A 694 -31.67 17.99 8.77
C GLU A 694 -30.56 19.04 8.90
N GLU A 695 -29.99 19.50 7.80
CA GLU A 695 -29.06 20.62 7.77
C GLU A 695 -29.80 21.94 8.10
N VAL A 696 -29.34 22.64 9.13
CA VAL A 696 -29.99 23.87 9.63
C VAL A 696 -29.95 25.01 8.62
N GLY A 697 -28.93 25.05 7.74
CA GLY A 697 -28.74 26.10 6.75
C GLY A 697 -29.70 26.02 5.57
N THR A 698 -29.96 24.80 5.09
CA THR A 698 -30.66 24.51 3.84
C THR A 698 -32.05 23.89 4.07
N GLY A 699 -32.21 23.13 5.15
CA GLY A 699 -33.40 22.31 5.42
C GLY A 699 -33.37 20.94 4.75
N GLU A 700 -32.28 20.60 4.06
CA GLU A 700 -32.07 19.31 3.41
C GLU A 700 -31.69 18.23 4.43
N ALA A 701 -31.99 16.97 4.14
CA ALA A 701 -31.75 15.88 5.07
C ALA A 701 -30.77 14.83 4.53
N LEU A 702 -30.18 14.07 5.45
CA LEU A 702 -29.31 12.95 5.15
C LEU A 702 -29.48 11.89 6.22
N THR A 703 -29.60 10.62 5.83
CA THR A 703 -29.51 9.48 6.73
C THR A 703 -28.08 8.96 6.82
N VAL A 704 -27.51 8.95 8.02
CA VAL A 704 -26.16 8.40 8.30
C VAL A 704 -26.30 7.08 9.06
N ALA A 705 -25.74 6.00 8.50
CA ALA A 705 -25.74 4.66 9.08
C ALA A 705 -24.31 4.25 9.49
N VAL A 706 -24.07 4.16 10.80
CA VAL A 706 -22.77 3.79 11.39
C VAL A 706 -22.73 2.31 11.70
N ASN A 707 -21.73 1.61 11.18
CA ASN A 707 -21.58 0.17 11.33
C ASN A 707 -20.24 -0.24 11.98
N HIS A 708 -20.21 -1.47 12.50
CA HIS A 708 -18.98 -2.15 12.92
C HIS A 708 -19.18 -3.66 12.77
N PHE A 709 -18.77 -4.18 11.62
CA PHE A 709 -18.99 -5.58 11.24
C PHE A 709 -18.08 -6.55 12.01
N LYS A 710 -18.29 -7.83 11.77
CA LYS A 710 -17.54 -8.90 12.43
C LYS A 710 -16.05 -8.87 12.07
N SER A 711 -15.18 -8.74 13.08
CA SER A 711 -13.73 -8.86 12.94
C SER A 711 -13.26 -10.17 12.28
N LYS A 712 -12.18 -10.09 11.49
CA LYS A 712 -11.51 -11.23 10.86
C LYS A 712 -10.79 -12.17 11.83
N GLY A 713 -10.47 -11.74 13.06
CA GLY A 713 -9.61 -12.51 13.98
C GLY A 713 -10.35 -13.48 14.93
N SER A 714 -11.62 -13.24 15.23
CA SER A 714 -12.41 -14.06 16.16
C SER A 714 -13.37 -14.97 15.40
N VAL A 715 -12.84 -16.08 14.90
CA VAL A 715 -13.48 -16.99 13.94
C VAL A 715 -14.75 -17.64 14.49
N ILE A 716 -15.84 -17.54 13.72
CA ILE A 716 -17.09 -18.26 13.94
C ILE A 716 -16.93 -19.66 13.33
N PRO A 717 -17.20 -20.75 14.07
CA PRO A 717 -17.10 -22.10 13.53
C PRO A 717 -17.97 -22.29 12.28
N GLY A 718 -17.35 -22.70 11.17
CA GLY A 718 -17.97 -22.86 9.85
C GLY A 718 -17.83 -21.64 8.91
N ASP A 719 -17.16 -20.58 9.34
CA ASP A 719 -16.81 -19.39 8.55
C ASP A 719 -15.29 -19.12 8.64
N GLU A 720 -14.50 -20.19 8.50
CA GLU A 720 -13.04 -20.13 8.50
C GLU A 720 -12.49 -19.50 7.20
N ASP A 721 -11.25 -18.99 7.28
CA ASP A 721 -10.53 -18.43 6.14
C ASP A 721 -10.42 -19.42 4.97
N GLN A 722 -10.82 -18.95 3.78
CA GLN A 722 -10.79 -19.73 2.54
C GLN A 722 -9.45 -19.63 1.82
N ASN A 723 -8.51 -18.82 2.35
CA ASN A 723 -7.20 -18.50 1.79
C ASN A 723 -7.29 -17.82 0.42
N ASP A 724 -8.33 -17.00 0.22
CA ASP A 724 -8.58 -16.22 -0.99
C ASP A 724 -8.28 -14.72 -0.80
N GLY A 725 -7.77 -14.34 0.38
CA GLY A 725 -7.45 -12.97 0.79
C GLY A 725 -8.51 -12.32 1.68
N GLN A 726 -9.74 -12.87 1.75
CA GLN A 726 -10.84 -12.23 2.48
C GLN A 726 -10.72 -12.39 4.01
N GLY A 727 -9.97 -13.39 4.46
CA GLY A 727 -9.87 -13.77 5.87
C GLY A 727 -11.12 -14.46 6.40
N SER A 728 -11.11 -14.78 7.70
CA SER A 728 -12.25 -15.46 8.33
C SER A 728 -13.50 -14.56 8.44
N ASN A 729 -14.64 -15.18 8.74
CA ASN A 729 -15.94 -14.52 8.96
C ASN A 729 -16.50 -13.78 7.73
N ASN A 730 -16.01 -14.08 6.53
CA ASN A 730 -16.44 -13.39 5.31
C ASN A 730 -17.93 -13.61 5.01
N SER A 731 -18.44 -14.84 5.19
CA SER A 731 -19.86 -15.13 4.95
C SER A 731 -20.77 -14.34 5.90
N THR A 732 -20.36 -14.20 7.16
CA THR A 732 -21.10 -13.43 8.16
C THR A 732 -21.14 -11.94 7.82
N ARG A 733 -19.99 -11.36 7.43
CA ARG A 733 -19.91 -9.97 6.98
C ARG A 733 -20.75 -9.71 5.73
N THR A 734 -20.75 -10.64 4.78
CA THR A 734 -21.54 -10.53 3.53
C THR A 734 -23.04 -10.54 3.82
N LEU A 735 -23.52 -11.45 4.67
CA LEU A 735 -24.93 -11.47 5.09
C LEU A 735 -25.34 -10.21 5.87
N ALA A 736 -24.41 -9.61 6.62
CA ALA A 736 -24.62 -8.33 7.29
C ALA A 736 -24.76 -7.18 6.27
N ALA A 737 -23.93 -7.15 5.23
CA ALA A 737 -24.01 -6.19 4.13
C ALA A 737 -25.35 -6.29 3.38
N GLU A 738 -25.78 -7.50 3.02
CA GLU A 738 -27.10 -7.72 2.38
C GLU A 738 -28.25 -7.21 3.24
N ALA A 739 -28.23 -7.52 4.55
CA ALA A 739 -29.25 -7.05 5.48
C ALA A 739 -29.24 -5.53 5.64
N LEU A 740 -28.06 -4.90 5.64
CA LEU A 740 -27.89 -3.46 5.77
C LEU A 740 -28.54 -2.71 4.61
N VAL A 741 -28.23 -3.08 3.37
CA VAL A 741 -28.77 -2.39 2.18
C VAL A 741 -30.27 -2.64 2.00
N ASP A 742 -30.73 -3.86 2.28
CA ASP A 742 -32.17 -4.18 2.25
C ASP A 742 -32.95 -3.40 3.31
N TRP A 743 -32.36 -3.21 4.50
CA TRP A 743 -32.97 -2.45 5.59
C TRP A 743 -33.01 -0.94 5.30
N LEU A 744 -31.91 -0.36 4.81
CA LEU A 744 -31.85 1.06 4.45
C LEU A 744 -32.83 1.40 3.32
N ALA A 745 -33.04 0.50 2.36
CA ALA A 745 -34.05 0.65 1.31
C ALA A 745 -35.50 0.73 1.83
N THR A 746 -35.75 0.42 3.11
CA THR A 746 -37.08 0.57 3.73
C THR A 746 -37.34 1.92 4.39
N ASP A 747 -36.37 2.86 4.33
CA ASP A 747 -36.39 4.14 5.06
C ASP A 747 -36.63 3.91 6.56
N PRO A 748 -35.67 3.28 7.26
CA PRO A 748 -35.90 2.80 8.62
C PRO A 748 -36.07 3.91 9.67
N THR A 749 -35.67 5.14 9.34
CA THR A 749 -35.87 6.35 10.15
C THR A 749 -37.18 7.08 9.84
N ASP A 750 -37.97 6.60 8.85
CA ASP A 750 -39.23 7.21 8.38
C ASP A 750 -39.06 8.69 7.99
N SER A 751 -37.92 9.01 7.38
CA SER A 751 -37.53 10.37 7.02
C SER A 751 -38.16 10.86 5.73
N GLY A 752 -38.44 9.94 4.80
CA GLY A 752 -38.82 10.23 3.43
C GLY A 752 -37.68 10.74 2.55
N ASP A 753 -36.48 10.90 3.10
CA ASP A 753 -35.31 11.38 2.39
C ASP A 753 -34.58 10.22 1.69
N SER A 754 -34.11 10.45 0.47
CA SER A 754 -33.42 9.41 -0.30
C SER A 754 -31.94 9.31 0.02
N ASP A 755 -31.31 10.33 0.60
CA ASP A 755 -29.88 10.41 0.79
C ASP A 755 -29.43 9.54 1.96
N VAL A 756 -28.57 8.57 1.65
CA VAL A 756 -28.06 7.61 2.62
C VAL A 756 -26.56 7.49 2.49
N LEU A 757 -25.89 7.68 3.62
CA LEU A 757 -24.46 7.47 3.79
C LEU A 757 -24.20 6.33 4.77
N ILE A 758 -23.55 5.27 4.30
CA ILE A 758 -23.03 4.18 5.15
C ILE A 758 -21.60 4.55 5.52
N ILE A 759 -21.29 4.61 6.82
CA ILE A 759 -19.94 4.85 7.32
C ILE A 759 -19.56 3.84 8.41
N GLY A 760 -18.28 3.54 8.55
CA GLY A 760 -17.76 2.74 9.66
C GLY A 760 -16.85 1.61 9.22
N ASP A 761 -16.53 0.74 10.17
CA ASP A 761 -15.61 -0.38 10.00
C ASP A 761 -16.34 -1.64 9.52
N LEU A 762 -16.29 -1.90 8.22
CA LEU A 762 -16.87 -3.10 7.60
C LEU A 762 -16.00 -4.35 7.85
N ASN A 763 -14.81 -4.17 8.42
CA ASN A 763 -13.79 -5.21 8.57
C ASN A 763 -13.55 -5.95 7.24
N ALA A 764 -13.64 -5.26 6.11
CA ALA A 764 -13.53 -5.81 4.76
C ALA A 764 -12.76 -4.85 3.84
N TYR A 765 -11.85 -5.38 3.04
CA TYR A 765 -11.12 -4.59 2.03
C TYR A 765 -11.99 -4.35 0.78
N ALA A 766 -11.63 -3.37 -0.06
CA ALA A 766 -12.51 -2.83 -1.10
C ALA A 766 -13.05 -3.86 -2.12
N GLN A 767 -12.31 -4.92 -2.44
CA GLN A 767 -12.76 -5.97 -3.38
C GLN A 767 -13.41 -7.18 -2.68
N GLU A 768 -13.59 -7.15 -1.36
CA GLU A 768 -14.21 -8.26 -0.64
C GLU A 768 -15.73 -8.28 -0.80
N ASP A 769 -16.31 -9.47 -0.63
CA ASP A 769 -17.75 -9.72 -0.79
C ASP A 769 -18.64 -8.72 -0.03
N PRO A 770 -18.34 -8.29 1.22
CA PRO A 770 -19.20 -7.35 1.95
C PRO A 770 -19.25 -5.95 1.34
N VAL A 771 -18.14 -5.42 0.82
CA VAL A 771 -18.07 -4.08 0.21
C VAL A 771 -18.75 -4.12 -1.16
N THR A 772 -18.37 -5.09 -1.98
CA THR A 772 -18.95 -5.28 -3.33
C THR A 772 -20.46 -5.57 -3.28
N THR A 773 -20.96 -6.25 -2.23
CA THR A 773 -22.40 -6.43 -2.00
C THR A 773 -23.13 -5.09 -1.80
N ILE A 774 -22.51 -4.13 -1.10
CA ILE A 774 -23.10 -2.80 -0.88
C ILE A 774 -23.05 -1.99 -2.18
N GLU A 775 -21.96 -2.08 -2.94
CA GLU A 775 -21.82 -1.41 -4.24
C GLU A 775 -22.83 -1.94 -5.27
N ASP A 776 -23.01 -3.27 -5.35
CA ASP A 776 -24.00 -3.92 -6.21
C ASP A 776 -25.44 -3.49 -5.89
N ALA A 777 -25.70 -2.98 -4.68
CA ALA A 777 -26.98 -2.42 -4.27
C ALA A 777 -27.18 -0.93 -4.67
N GLY A 778 -26.24 -0.33 -5.41
CA GLY A 778 -26.34 1.03 -5.94
C GLY A 778 -25.67 2.10 -5.08
N TYR A 779 -24.73 1.69 -4.22
CA TYR A 779 -23.86 2.59 -3.47
C TYR A 779 -22.50 2.75 -4.16
N THR A 780 -21.88 3.90 -3.96
CA THR A 780 -20.53 4.21 -4.44
C THR A 780 -19.61 4.33 -3.24
N ASN A 781 -18.51 3.57 -3.21
CA ASN A 781 -17.45 3.82 -2.24
C ASN A 781 -16.76 5.15 -2.55
N LEU A 782 -16.80 6.08 -1.61
CA LEU A 782 -16.32 7.45 -1.78
C LEU A 782 -14.81 7.58 -1.55
N ILE A 783 -14.20 6.60 -0.88
CA ILE A 783 -12.75 6.57 -0.71
C ILE A 783 -12.14 5.93 -1.96
N GLU A 784 -11.14 6.60 -2.54
CA GLU A 784 -10.52 6.19 -3.80
C GLU A 784 -9.92 4.77 -3.72
N ALA A 785 -9.75 4.12 -4.87
CA ALA A 785 -9.24 2.75 -4.95
C ALA A 785 -7.90 2.55 -4.20
N GLU A 786 -7.08 3.61 -4.11
CA GLU A 786 -5.74 3.64 -3.49
C GLU A 786 -5.75 3.89 -1.97
N GLY A 787 -6.93 4.06 -1.34
CA GLY A 787 -7.07 4.37 0.09
C GLY A 787 -6.67 3.24 1.04
N TYR A 788 -6.33 3.61 2.28
CA TYR A 788 -6.05 2.71 3.39
C TYR A 788 -6.39 3.33 4.76
N SER A 789 -7.00 2.52 5.62
CA SER A 789 -7.41 2.93 6.97
C SER A 789 -6.91 1.97 8.06
N PHE A 790 -6.19 0.91 7.68
CA PHE A 790 -5.66 -0.11 8.58
C PHE A 790 -4.40 -0.78 8.02
N VAL A 791 -3.56 -1.30 8.91
CA VAL A 791 -2.37 -2.11 8.57
C VAL A 791 -2.44 -3.44 9.32
N PHE A 792 -2.21 -4.54 8.61
CA PHE A 792 -2.16 -5.89 9.19
C PHE A 792 -1.04 -6.70 8.55
N ASP A 793 -0.15 -7.25 9.37
CA ASP A 793 1.00 -8.06 8.93
C ASP A 793 1.84 -7.34 7.86
N GLY A 794 2.07 -6.05 8.11
CA GLY A 794 2.78 -5.12 7.25
C GLY A 794 2.08 -4.71 5.96
N GLN A 795 0.82 -5.13 5.75
CA GLN A 795 0.05 -4.85 4.54
C GLN A 795 -1.06 -3.81 4.79
N PHE A 796 -1.14 -2.79 3.93
CA PHE A 796 -2.02 -1.64 4.05
C PHE A 796 -3.30 -1.79 3.20
N GLY A 797 -4.45 -1.44 3.77
CA GLY A 797 -5.74 -1.42 3.07
C GLY A 797 -6.84 -0.73 3.87
N ALA A 798 -8.01 -0.54 3.27
CA ALA A 798 -9.13 0.15 3.91
C ALA A 798 -10.12 -0.83 4.55
N LEU A 799 -10.35 -0.71 5.85
CA LEU A 799 -11.44 -1.40 6.57
C LEU A 799 -12.59 -0.45 6.90
N ASP A 800 -12.30 0.84 7.01
CA ASP A 800 -13.26 1.91 7.24
C ASP A 800 -13.67 2.49 5.90
N HIS A 801 -14.98 2.50 5.64
CA HIS A 801 -15.52 2.94 4.36
C HIS A 801 -16.55 4.03 4.53
N ALA A 802 -16.71 4.85 3.49
CA ALA A 802 -17.86 5.72 3.30
C ALA A 802 -18.52 5.37 1.98
N LEU A 803 -19.74 4.83 2.02
CA LEU A 803 -20.49 4.47 0.82
C LEU A 803 -21.77 5.30 0.74
N ALA A 804 -21.88 6.11 -0.31
CA ALA A 804 -23.07 6.92 -0.58
C ALA A 804 -23.96 6.23 -1.61
N ASN A 805 -25.27 6.24 -1.40
CA ASN A 805 -26.18 5.78 -2.44
C ASN A 805 -26.21 6.77 -3.63
N THR A 806 -26.91 6.39 -4.69
CA THR A 806 -26.93 7.17 -5.94
C THR A 806 -27.38 8.63 -5.76
N SER A 807 -28.37 8.91 -4.91
CA SER A 807 -28.88 10.28 -4.71
C SER A 807 -27.87 11.17 -3.99
N LEU A 808 -27.19 10.64 -2.97
CA LEU A 808 -26.19 11.37 -2.22
C LEU A 808 -24.86 11.52 -2.98
N THR A 809 -24.49 10.54 -3.81
CA THR A 809 -23.20 10.57 -4.54
C THR A 809 -23.04 11.84 -5.39
N ALA A 810 -24.13 12.35 -5.98
CA ALA A 810 -24.12 13.59 -6.77
C ALA A 810 -23.87 14.86 -5.94
N GLN A 811 -24.02 14.78 -4.61
CA GLN A 811 -23.92 15.88 -3.65
C GLN A 811 -22.60 15.83 -2.87
N VAL A 812 -21.74 14.82 -3.13
CA VAL A 812 -20.41 14.70 -2.52
C VAL A 812 -19.46 15.70 -3.17
N THR A 813 -18.85 16.57 -2.35
CA THR A 813 -17.84 17.53 -2.79
C THR A 813 -16.42 17.00 -2.67
N GLY A 814 -16.21 16.02 -1.79
CA GLY A 814 -14.96 15.29 -1.62
C GLY A 814 -15.04 14.28 -0.50
N ALA A 815 -14.12 13.32 -0.48
CA ALA A 815 -13.94 12.38 0.63
C ALA A 815 -12.46 12.04 0.77
N ALA A 816 -12.00 11.81 2.00
CA ALA A 816 -10.60 11.49 2.29
C ALA A 816 -10.45 10.78 3.63
N GLU A 817 -9.42 9.95 3.71
CA GLU A 817 -8.88 9.45 4.97
C GLU A 817 -7.86 10.45 5.53
N TRP A 818 -7.84 10.63 6.85
CA TRP A 818 -6.84 11.44 7.53
C TRP A 818 -5.83 10.53 8.21
N HIS A 819 -4.68 10.31 7.55
CA HIS A 819 -3.66 9.35 7.99
C HIS A 819 -2.88 9.78 9.25
N ILE A 820 -3.55 9.77 10.41
CA ILE A 820 -2.98 10.15 11.71
C ILE A 820 -2.65 8.94 12.58
N ASN A 821 -3.15 7.75 12.25
CA ASN A 821 -3.15 6.58 13.14
C ASN A 821 -2.42 5.40 12.52
N VAL A 822 -2.83 4.99 11.32
CA VAL A 822 -2.34 3.76 10.70
C VAL A 822 -0.85 3.84 10.51
N ASP A 823 -0.38 4.93 9.92
CA ASP A 823 1.03 5.20 9.64
C ASP A 823 1.91 5.39 10.90
N GLU A 824 1.34 5.53 12.10
CA GLU A 824 2.12 5.77 13.32
C GLU A 824 2.37 4.46 14.09
N PRO A 825 3.56 4.28 14.67
CA PRO A 825 3.84 3.14 15.54
C PRO A 825 2.94 3.13 16.78
N ASP A 826 2.53 1.94 17.19
CA ASP A 826 1.79 1.69 18.43
C ASP A 826 2.59 2.12 19.68
N ALA A 827 3.92 2.14 19.61
CA ALA A 827 4.81 2.77 20.59
C ALA A 827 4.34 4.18 21.05
N LEU A 828 3.70 4.94 20.16
CA LEU A 828 3.27 6.33 20.35
C LEU A 828 1.82 6.50 20.82
N ASP A 829 1.15 5.39 21.12
CA ASP A 829 -0.21 5.34 21.66
C ASP A 829 -0.33 5.95 23.08
N TYR A 830 -1.48 5.71 23.72
CA TYR A 830 -1.78 6.18 25.06
C TYR A 830 -1.28 5.26 26.19
N ASN A 831 -0.80 4.05 25.89
CA ASN A 831 -0.50 3.03 26.89
C ASN A 831 0.76 3.37 27.72
N THR A 832 0.82 2.83 28.94
CA THR A 832 1.93 2.94 29.90
C THR A 832 2.51 1.59 30.28
N ASN A 833 1.84 0.49 29.93
CA ASN A 833 2.28 -0.87 30.23
C ASN A 833 3.63 -1.17 29.58
N PHE A 834 4.47 -1.90 30.33
CA PHE A 834 5.81 -2.32 29.88
C PHE A 834 6.74 -1.15 29.49
N ARG A 835 6.40 0.10 29.85
CA ARG A 835 7.22 1.29 29.56
C ARG A 835 8.04 1.76 30.76
N SER A 836 9.27 2.19 30.49
CA SER A 836 10.13 2.88 31.46
C SER A 836 9.58 4.29 31.80
N PRO A 837 10.02 4.92 32.90
CA PRO A 837 9.72 6.32 33.16
C PRO A 837 10.18 7.29 32.05
N GLY A 838 11.26 6.94 31.32
CA GLY A 838 11.77 7.71 30.19
C GLY A 838 10.83 7.60 28.98
N GLN A 839 10.43 6.39 28.64
CA GLN A 839 9.48 6.11 27.56
C GLN A 839 8.11 6.77 27.81
N ILE A 840 7.55 6.66 29.03
CA ILE A 840 6.27 7.31 29.38
C ILE A 840 6.33 8.83 29.17
N ALA A 841 7.49 9.45 29.39
CA ALA A 841 7.66 10.89 29.22
C ALA A 841 7.90 11.31 27.75
N ASN A 842 8.53 10.44 26.94
CA ASN A 842 9.02 10.80 25.60
C ASN A 842 8.12 10.30 24.45
N LEU A 843 7.40 9.19 24.62
CA LEU A 843 6.61 8.56 23.55
C LEU A 843 5.18 9.13 23.45
N TYR A 844 4.73 9.91 24.44
CA TYR A 844 3.38 10.49 24.45
C TYR A 844 3.34 11.96 24.03
N SER A 845 2.34 12.30 23.24
CA SER A 845 1.79 13.66 23.14
C SER A 845 0.27 13.58 23.01
N ASP A 846 -0.41 14.66 23.37
CA ASP A 846 -1.86 14.82 23.24
C ASP A 846 -2.32 15.15 21.81
N SER A 847 -1.41 15.21 20.83
CA SER A 847 -1.78 15.42 19.42
C SER A 847 -2.66 14.29 18.88
N PRO A 848 -3.45 14.52 17.81
CA PRO A 848 -4.31 13.50 17.18
C PRO A 848 -3.60 12.21 16.76
N PHE A 849 -2.30 12.27 16.47
CA PHE A 849 -1.51 11.17 15.95
C PHE A 849 -1.47 9.96 16.89
N ARG A 850 -1.71 8.76 16.37
CA ARG A 850 -1.85 7.50 17.12
C ARG A 850 -2.86 7.61 18.27
N SER A 851 -4.01 8.21 17.99
CA SER A 851 -5.20 8.19 18.84
C SER A 851 -5.96 6.87 18.75
N SER A 852 -5.83 6.19 17.62
CA SER A 852 -6.43 4.89 17.29
C SER A 852 -5.44 4.05 16.48
N ASP A 853 -5.82 2.82 16.17
CA ASP A 853 -5.22 1.95 15.16
C ASP A 853 -5.86 2.08 13.77
N HIS A 854 -6.97 2.81 13.66
CA HIS A 854 -7.67 3.13 12.41
C HIS A 854 -7.60 4.62 12.09
N ASP A 855 -7.47 4.97 10.81
CA ASP A 855 -7.55 6.36 10.37
C ASP A 855 -9.01 6.84 10.31
N PRO A 856 -9.34 8.06 10.76
CA PRO A 856 -10.65 8.65 10.53
C PRO A 856 -10.84 8.99 9.05
N LEU A 857 -12.08 8.83 8.57
CA LEU A 857 -12.52 9.26 7.25
C LEU A 857 -13.46 10.46 7.36
N ILE A 858 -13.46 11.32 6.35
CA ILE A 858 -14.31 12.51 6.27
C ILE A 858 -14.87 12.70 4.86
N VAL A 859 -16.13 13.11 4.77
CA VAL A 859 -16.88 13.35 3.54
C VAL A 859 -17.45 14.77 3.60
N GLY A 860 -17.22 15.55 2.55
CA GLY A 860 -17.82 16.87 2.34
C GLY A 860 -19.06 16.75 1.47
N LEU A 861 -20.13 17.44 1.85
CA LEU A 861 -21.44 17.37 1.23
C LEU A 861 -22.01 18.78 0.98
N ASP A 862 -22.60 18.97 -0.19
CA ASP A 862 -23.49 20.10 -0.50
C ASP A 862 -24.90 19.54 -0.71
N LEU A 863 -25.67 19.44 0.38
CA LEU A 863 -26.99 18.81 0.32
C LEU A 863 -27.96 19.64 -0.54
N SER A 864 -28.77 18.95 -1.33
CA SER A 864 -29.77 19.52 -2.22
C SER A 864 -30.94 18.57 -2.42
N SER A 865 -32.17 19.08 -2.33
CA SER A 865 -33.36 18.27 -2.63
C SER A 865 -33.31 17.79 -4.09
N PRO A 866 -33.62 16.52 -4.36
CA PRO A 866 -33.91 16.07 -5.71
C PRO A 866 -35.06 16.91 -6.28
N ASN A 867 -34.82 17.60 -7.38
CA ASN A 867 -35.85 18.42 -8.03
C ASN A 867 -37.06 17.55 -8.43
N GLY A 868 -38.21 17.83 -7.84
CA GLY A 868 -39.47 17.15 -8.08
C GLY A 868 -39.99 17.46 -9.49
N VAL A 869 -40.40 16.43 -10.22
CA VAL A 869 -40.94 16.62 -11.56
C VAL A 869 -42.27 17.39 -11.46
N PRO A 870 -42.48 18.44 -12.28
CA PRO A 870 -43.71 19.19 -12.26
C PRO A 870 -44.90 18.31 -12.67
N THR A 871 -46.11 18.71 -12.32
CA THR A 871 -47.36 18.04 -12.72
C THR A 871 -48.14 18.93 -13.67
N ALA A 872 -48.16 18.57 -14.95
CA ALA A 872 -49.06 19.16 -15.93
C ALA A 872 -50.45 18.50 -15.86
N VAL A 873 -51.53 19.28 -15.94
CA VAL A 873 -52.91 18.82 -15.79
C VAL A 873 -53.74 19.17 -17.02
N ASP A 874 -54.43 18.17 -17.59
CA ASP A 874 -55.26 18.36 -18.78
C ASP A 874 -56.25 19.54 -18.64
N ASP A 875 -56.28 20.37 -19.68
CA ASP A 875 -57.11 21.57 -19.76
C ASP A 875 -58.32 21.39 -20.66
N THR A 876 -59.38 22.16 -20.38
CA THR A 876 -60.56 22.19 -21.24
C THR A 876 -61.04 23.60 -21.52
N PHE A 877 -61.29 23.89 -22.80
CA PHE A 877 -61.85 25.15 -23.26
C PHE A 877 -63.05 24.89 -24.19
N THR A 878 -63.85 25.92 -24.44
CA THR A 878 -64.97 25.85 -25.38
C THR A 878 -65.02 27.15 -26.17
N THR A 879 -65.19 27.02 -27.48
CA THR A 879 -65.45 28.14 -28.37
C THR A 879 -66.50 27.73 -29.41
N ASP A 880 -66.90 28.69 -30.24
CA ASP A 880 -67.80 28.47 -31.36
C ASP A 880 -66.98 28.41 -32.67
N GLU A 881 -67.51 27.81 -33.74
CA GLU A 881 -66.77 27.44 -34.97
C GLU A 881 -66.10 28.60 -35.74
N ASP A 882 -66.51 29.84 -35.46
CA ASP A 882 -65.97 31.08 -36.06
C ASP A 882 -65.48 32.08 -34.99
N THR A 883 -65.22 31.60 -33.76
CA THR A 883 -64.79 32.46 -32.65
C THR A 883 -63.41 32.06 -32.17
N ALA A 884 -62.42 32.88 -32.48
CA ALA A 884 -61.11 32.80 -31.86
C ALA A 884 -61.16 33.36 -30.42
N PHE A 885 -60.31 32.83 -29.54
CA PHE A 885 -60.03 33.43 -28.24
C PHE A 885 -58.52 33.50 -28.01
N THR A 886 -58.07 34.48 -27.22
CA THR A 886 -56.63 34.75 -26.98
C THR A 886 -56.22 34.64 -25.51
N THR A 887 -57.12 34.14 -24.66
CA THR A 887 -56.93 34.16 -23.20
C THR A 887 -56.91 32.76 -22.57
N GLY A 888 -56.55 31.72 -23.33
CA GLY A 888 -56.27 30.40 -22.75
C GLY A 888 -55.02 30.47 -21.87
N ASN A 889 -54.96 29.68 -20.81
CA ASN A 889 -53.76 29.56 -19.97
C ASN A 889 -53.65 28.12 -19.48
N VAL A 890 -52.59 27.42 -19.89
CA VAL A 890 -52.34 26.02 -19.53
C VAL A 890 -51.71 25.88 -18.14
N LEU A 891 -50.98 26.89 -17.66
CA LEU A 891 -50.32 26.84 -16.34
C LEU A 891 -51.27 27.08 -15.16
N ALA A 892 -52.57 27.29 -15.41
CA ALA A 892 -53.51 27.75 -14.38
C ALA A 892 -53.85 26.68 -13.33
N ASN A 893 -53.75 25.40 -13.70
CA ASN A 893 -54.06 24.21 -12.91
C ASN A 893 -52.83 23.30 -12.70
N ASP A 894 -51.67 23.68 -13.25
CA ASP A 894 -50.40 22.98 -13.07
C ASP A 894 -49.74 23.34 -11.75
N ALA A 895 -48.91 22.44 -11.25
CA ALA A 895 -48.21 22.63 -10.00
C ALA A 895 -46.85 21.93 -10.01
N ASP A 896 -45.95 22.48 -9.21
CA ASP A 896 -44.64 21.90 -8.93
C ASP A 896 -44.56 21.49 -7.45
N PRO A 897 -44.04 20.29 -7.11
CA PRO A 897 -43.89 19.84 -5.72
C PRO A 897 -43.01 20.76 -4.86
N ASP A 898 -41.97 21.34 -5.45
CA ASP A 898 -40.99 22.22 -4.82
C ASP A 898 -41.38 23.70 -4.98
N ASN A 899 -42.51 23.93 -5.65
CA ASN A 899 -43.10 25.23 -5.89
C ASN A 899 -42.17 26.13 -6.73
N ASP A 900 -41.40 25.50 -7.62
CA ASP A 900 -40.60 26.15 -8.65
C ASP A 900 -41.47 26.87 -9.69
N THR A 901 -40.86 27.80 -10.40
CA THR A 901 -41.58 28.59 -11.41
C THR A 901 -41.72 27.78 -12.68
N LEU A 902 -42.95 27.39 -13.00
CA LEU A 902 -43.27 26.65 -14.22
C LEU A 902 -43.21 27.52 -15.47
N SER A 903 -42.71 26.94 -16.54
CA SER A 903 -42.65 27.50 -17.89
C SER A 903 -43.11 26.47 -18.91
N VAL A 904 -43.74 26.90 -20.01
CA VAL A 904 -44.05 26.00 -21.13
C VAL A 904 -42.80 25.90 -22.01
N VAL A 905 -42.31 24.68 -22.24
CA VAL A 905 -41.10 24.41 -23.03
C VAL A 905 -41.39 23.85 -24.41
N SER A 906 -42.58 23.26 -24.62
CA SER A 906 -43.05 22.92 -25.96
C SER A 906 -44.57 22.87 -26.03
N VAL A 907 -45.09 23.17 -27.22
CA VAL A 907 -46.50 22.99 -27.58
C VAL A 907 -46.56 22.19 -28.88
N ASP A 908 -47.09 20.96 -28.81
CA ASP A 908 -47.29 20.11 -29.99
C ASP A 908 -48.71 20.30 -30.53
N THR A 909 -48.78 21.07 -31.61
CA THR A 909 -50.01 21.38 -32.34
C THR A 909 -50.23 20.45 -33.53
N SER A 910 -49.38 19.43 -33.76
CA SER A 910 -49.46 18.55 -34.93
C SER A 910 -50.79 17.77 -35.05
N ARG A 911 -51.53 17.66 -33.95
CA ARG A 911 -52.84 16.99 -33.84
C ARG A 911 -54.02 17.94 -33.88
N THR A 912 -53.78 19.25 -33.90
CA THR A 912 -54.81 20.27 -33.93
C THR A 912 -55.22 20.56 -35.38
N GLN A 913 -56.51 20.81 -35.60
CA GLN A 913 -57.06 21.25 -36.89
C GLN A 913 -57.18 22.78 -36.93
N GLY A 914 -57.56 23.43 -35.82
CA GLY A 914 -57.54 24.89 -35.69
C GLY A 914 -56.11 25.46 -35.71
N LEU A 915 -55.96 26.76 -35.50
CA LEU A 915 -54.70 27.41 -35.25
C LEU A 915 -54.54 27.66 -33.75
N VAL A 916 -53.48 27.13 -33.17
CA VAL A 916 -53.06 27.43 -31.79
C VAL A 916 -51.94 28.45 -31.86
N THR A 917 -52.12 29.59 -31.18
CA THR A 917 -51.09 30.62 -31.00
C THR A 917 -50.52 30.48 -29.60
N ASP A 918 -49.30 29.98 -29.48
CA ASP A 918 -48.57 29.98 -28.21
C ASP A 918 -47.97 31.38 -27.95
N ASN A 919 -48.27 31.99 -26.81
CA ASN A 919 -47.74 33.30 -26.45
C ASN A 919 -46.39 33.21 -25.69
N GLY A 920 -45.88 32.00 -25.43
CA GLY A 920 -44.58 31.76 -24.81
C GLY A 920 -44.52 32.02 -23.30
N ASP A 921 -45.64 32.35 -22.65
CA ASP A 921 -45.76 32.60 -21.21
C ASP A 921 -46.74 31.64 -20.51
N GLY A 922 -47.13 30.57 -21.20
CA GLY A 922 -48.16 29.63 -20.77
C GLY A 922 -49.58 30.06 -21.11
N THR A 923 -49.78 31.26 -21.66
CA THR A 923 -51.04 31.63 -22.29
C THR A 923 -51.05 31.26 -23.77
N PHE A 924 -52.24 30.98 -24.30
CA PHE A 924 -52.41 30.65 -25.70
C PHE A 924 -53.71 31.24 -26.27
N GLY A 925 -53.68 31.48 -27.58
CA GLY A 925 -54.87 31.69 -28.39
C GLY A 925 -55.25 30.44 -29.15
N TYR A 926 -56.54 30.29 -29.44
CA TYR A 926 -57.04 29.26 -30.33
C TYR A 926 -58.08 29.84 -31.27
N ASP A 927 -57.87 29.60 -32.55
CA ASP A 927 -58.79 29.93 -33.64
C ASP A 927 -59.20 28.63 -34.35
N PRO A 928 -60.48 28.28 -34.44
CA PRO A 928 -60.96 27.19 -35.30
C PRO A 928 -60.47 27.25 -36.77
N ASN A 929 -60.04 28.42 -37.26
CA ASN A 929 -59.41 28.66 -38.56
C ASN A 929 -60.22 28.05 -39.73
N GLY A 930 -61.55 28.16 -39.64
CA GLY A 930 -62.52 27.66 -40.62
C GLY A 930 -62.56 26.14 -40.79
N GLN A 931 -61.74 25.35 -40.08
CA GLN A 931 -61.71 23.89 -40.25
C GLN A 931 -63.01 23.22 -39.77
N PHE A 932 -63.76 23.90 -38.91
CA PHE A 932 -64.96 23.39 -38.30
C PHE A 932 -66.27 23.95 -38.88
N ALA A 933 -66.20 24.81 -39.91
CA ALA A 933 -67.35 25.49 -40.54
C ALA A 933 -68.43 24.58 -41.15
N ALA A 934 -68.23 23.26 -41.13
CA ALA A 934 -69.23 22.27 -41.53
C ALA A 934 -70.17 21.85 -40.38
N LEU A 935 -69.93 22.29 -39.14
CA LEU A 935 -70.76 21.94 -37.99
C LEU A 935 -72.08 22.70 -38.05
N ASN A 936 -73.19 21.98 -38.08
CA ASN A 936 -74.50 22.63 -38.03
C ASN A 936 -74.81 23.05 -36.59
N THR A 937 -75.72 24.03 -36.43
CA THR A 937 -76.20 24.44 -35.10
C THR A 937 -76.62 23.25 -34.23
N GLY A 938 -75.91 23.07 -33.11
CA GLY A 938 -76.13 21.97 -32.15
C GLY A 938 -75.24 20.74 -32.36
N GLU A 939 -74.38 20.74 -33.38
CA GLU A 939 -73.25 19.82 -33.52
C GLU A 939 -72.00 20.42 -32.83
N THR A 940 -71.14 19.54 -32.33
CA THR A 940 -69.88 19.91 -31.68
C THR A 940 -68.74 19.05 -32.22
N ALA A 941 -67.58 19.65 -32.41
CA ALA A 941 -66.32 18.92 -32.59
C ALA A 941 -65.40 19.14 -31.39
N THR A 942 -64.37 18.31 -31.28
CA THR A 942 -63.28 18.52 -30.33
C THR A 942 -61.99 18.60 -31.10
N ASP A 943 -61.22 19.64 -30.83
CA ASP A 943 -59.83 19.74 -31.24
C ASP A 943 -58.90 19.63 -30.04
N SER A 944 -57.66 19.22 -30.26
CA SER A 944 -56.72 19.03 -29.16
C SER A 944 -55.27 19.23 -29.56
N PHE A 945 -54.50 19.81 -28.66
CA PHE A 945 -53.04 19.87 -28.72
C PHE A 945 -52.46 19.45 -27.36
N SER A 946 -51.14 19.21 -27.30
CA SER A 946 -50.44 18.93 -26.04
C SER A 946 -49.39 19.98 -25.76
N TYR A 947 -49.07 20.16 -24.48
CA TYR A 947 -48.00 21.06 -24.04
C TYR A 947 -47.13 20.34 -23.00
N THR A 948 -45.87 20.74 -22.95
CA THR A 948 -44.91 20.29 -21.95
C THR A 948 -44.46 21.49 -21.12
N ILE A 949 -44.53 21.36 -19.80
CA ILE A 949 -44.02 22.33 -18.84
C ILE A 949 -42.68 21.87 -18.28
N SER A 950 -41.84 22.83 -17.91
CA SER A 950 -40.63 22.63 -17.13
C SER A 950 -40.59 23.57 -15.92
N ASP A 951 -40.00 23.08 -14.84
CA ASP A 951 -39.63 23.83 -13.63
C ASP A 951 -38.35 24.67 -13.81
N GLY A 952 -37.63 24.53 -14.92
CA GLY A 952 -36.33 25.18 -15.14
C GLY A 952 -35.18 24.58 -14.31
N LYS A 953 -35.40 23.42 -13.69
CA LYS A 953 -34.50 22.65 -12.82
C LYS A 953 -34.29 21.21 -13.27
N GLY A 954 -34.94 20.82 -14.38
CA GLY A 954 -34.70 19.57 -15.09
C GLY A 954 -35.89 18.61 -15.07
N GLY A 955 -36.98 18.95 -14.38
CA GLY A 955 -38.24 18.23 -14.44
C GLY A 955 -39.12 18.74 -15.58
N GLU A 956 -39.74 17.80 -16.31
CA GLU A 956 -40.71 18.10 -17.36
C GLU A 956 -41.97 17.23 -17.24
N SER A 957 -43.12 17.80 -17.64
CA SER A 957 -44.42 17.12 -17.56
C SER A 957 -45.30 17.52 -18.73
N THR A 958 -46.05 16.57 -19.29
CA THR A 958 -46.88 16.80 -20.49
C THR A 958 -48.36 16.58 -20.18
N ALA A 959 -49.20 17.51 -20.64
CA ALA A 959 -50.65 17.40 -20.59
C ALA A 959 -51.29 17.81 -21.92
N SER A 960 -52.60 17.64 -22.03
CA SER A 960 -53.37 17.94 -23.23
C SER A 960 -54.39 19.04 -22.99
N VAL A 961 -54.61 19.86 -24.01
CA VAL A 961 -55.69 20.84 -24.06
C VAL A 961 -56.78 20.29 -24.97
N ALA A 962 -58.00 20.17 -24.46
CA ALA A 962 -59.17 19.79 -25.25
C ALA A 962 -60.11 20.98 -25.45
N ILE A 963 -60.37 21.34 -26.70
CA ILE A 963 -61.20 22.47 -27.07
C ILE A 963 -62.47 21.95 -27.72
N THR A 964 -63.62 22.24 -27.10
CA THR A 964 -64.92 21.93 -27.70
C THR A 964 -65.36 23.08 -28.60
N ILE A 965 -65.63 22.80 -29.87
CA ILE A 965 -66.07 23.77 -30.87
C ILE A 965 -67.55 23.54 -31.16
N ASN A 966 -68.41 24.55 -30.95
CA ASN A 966 -69.84 24.49 -31.26
C ASN A 966 -70.13 25.09 -32.64
N GLY A 967 -70.95 24.42 -33.46
CA GLY A 967 -71.44 24.98 -34.72
C GLY A 967 -72.41 26.16 -34.52
N LEU A 968 -72.20 27.25 -35.28
CA LEU A 968 -73.05 28.43 -35.38
C LEU A 968 -73.76 28.46 -36.75
N ASP A 969 -74.23 29.63 -37.20
CA ASP A 969 -74.99 29.82 -38.44
C ASP A 969 -74.41 31.07 -39.13
N GLU A 970 -73.30 30.91 -39.86
CA GLU A 970 -72.57 32.00 -40.53
C GLU A 970 -72.79 31.96 -42.04
N ASP A 971 -74.01 32.29 -42.45
CA ASP A 971 -74.33 32.64 -43.84
C ASP A 971 -74.36 34.18 -43.95
N SER A 972 -73.19 34.83 -43.83
CA SER A 972 -72.98 36.22 -44.27
C SER A 972 -72.30 36.22 -45.65
N PRO A 973 -72.84 36.92 -46.66
CA PRO A 973 -72.37 36.79 -48.04
C PRO A 973 -71.03 37.51 -48.25
N VAL A 974 -69.99 36.75 -48.63
CA VAL A 974 -68.77 37.31 -49.25
C VAL A 974 -69.19 38.17 -50.44
N ASN A 975 -68.83 39.45 -50.44
CA ASN A 975 -69.12 40.33 -51.57
C ASN A 975 -68.11 40.05 -52.69
N VAL A 976 -68.58 39.40 -53.75
CA VAL A 976 -67.77 39.18 -54.95
C VAL A 976 -67.77 40.44 -55.82
N ILE A 977 -66.60 41.06 -55.99
CA ILE A 977 -66.39 42.24 -56.82
C ILE A 977 -65.47 41.87 -57.99
N ASP A 978 -66.05 41.62 -59.16
CA ASP A 978 -65.31 41.35 -60.39
C ASP A 978 -65.09 42.63 -61.22
N GLY A 979 -63.83 42.91 -61.56
CA GLY A 979 -63.38 43.97 -62.47
C GLY A 979 -63.59 43.62 -63.96
N THR A 980 -62.97 44.41 -64.82
CA THR A 980 -63.01 44.28 -66.28
C THR A 980 -61.61 44.04 -66.85
N ARG A 981 -61.50 43.93 -68.17
CA ARG A 981 -60.19 43.79 -68.83
C ARG A 981 -59.48 45.13 -69.11
N ASN A 982 -59.79 46.18 -68.37
CA ASN A 982 -59.13 47.49 -68.50
C ASN A 982 -58.71 47.97 -67.11
N ASP A 983 -57.80 48.96 -67.05
CA ASP A 983 -57.41 49.65 -65.82
C ASP A 983 -58.63 50.13 -65.01
N ASP A 984 -58.91 49.43 -63.91
CA ASP A 984 -60.02 49.61 -63.00
C ASP A 984 -59.57 50.29 -61.70
N ASN A 985 -60.51 50.98 -61.04
CA ASN A 985 -60.28 51.53 -59.70
C ASN A 985 -61.33 50.97 -58.76
N ILE A 986 -60.98 49.86 -58.10
CA ILE A 986 -61.86 49.05 -57.28
C ILE A 986 -61.72 49.46 -55.82
N VAL A 987 -62.85 49.63 -55.14
CA VAL A 987 -62.89 49.93 -53.71
C VAL A 987 -63.88 48.97 -53.05
N GLY A 988 -63.38 48.16 -52.11
CA GLY A 988 -64.14 47.23 -51.31
C GLY A 988 -65.06 47.91 -50.28
N THR A 989 -65.66 47.08 -49.44
CA THR A 989 -66.54 47.42 -48.33
C THR A 989 -65.75 47.42 -47.03
N ASN A 990 -66.38 47.19 -45.87
CA ASN A 990 -65.64 47.06 -44.60
C ASN A 990 -65.89 45.64 -44.01
N ALA A 991 -66.20 44.70 -44.89
CA ALA A 991 -66.50 43.32 -44.63
C ALA A 991 -65.75 42.51 -45.69
N ASP A 992 -65.52 41.23 -45.41
CA ASP A 992 -64.71 40.33 -46.23
C ASP A 992 -65.18 40.32 -47.70
N ASP A 993 -64.34 40.84 -48.57
CA ASP A 993 -64.57 40.94 -50.00
C ASP A 993 -63.71 39.93 -50.76
N LEU A 994 -64.28 39.42 -51.87
CA LEU A 994 -63.52 38.68 -52.87
C LEU A 994 -63.41 39.54 -54.12
N ILE A 995 -62.24 40.15 -54.34
CA ILE A 995 -61.98 41.09 -55.42
C ILE A 995 -61.15 40.42 -56.51
N ARG A 996 -61.63 40.46 -57.76
CA ARG A 996 -60.87 39.97 -58.93
C ARG A 996 -60.82 41.02 -60.01
N ALA A 997 -59.67 41.66 -60.25
CA ALA A 997 -59.60 42.79 -61.17
C ALA A 997 -59.49 42.39 -62.66
N ASP A 998 -59.10 41.15 -62.97
CA ASP A 998 -58.98 40.54 -64.32
C ASP A 998 -57.75 41.02 -65.11
N ASN A 999 -57.87 41.90 -66.11
CA ASN A 999 -56.69 42.38 -66.86
C ASN A 999 -56.67 43.92 -66.80
N GLY A 1000 -55.51 44.54 -66.69
CA GLY A 1000 -55.41 45.99 -66.59
C GLY A 1000 -54.31 46.38 -65.62
N ASN A 1001 -53.96 47.67 -65.55
CA ASN A 1001 -53.18 48.18 -64.43
C ASN A 1001 -54.16 48.74 -63.40
N ASP A 1002 -54.55 47.92 -62.44
CA ASP A 1002 -55.67 48.15 -61.57
C ASP A 1002 -55.24 48.82 -60.26
N ARG A 1003 -56.12 49.63 -59.69
CA ARG A 1003 -55.94 50.23 -58.36
C ARG A 1003 -57.02 49.72 -57.43
N ILE A 1004 -56.64 48.91 -56.46
CA ILE A 1004 -57.54 48.20 -55.56
C ILE A 1004 -57.32 48.70 -54.12
N ASN A 1005 -58.41 48.94 -53.40
CA ASN A 1005 -58.42 49.26 -51.98
C ASN A 1005 -59.53 48.45 -51.31
N ALA A 1006 -59.17 47.38 -50.61
CA ALA A 1006 -60.12 46.40 -50.06
C ALA A 1006 -60.79 46.94 -48.78
N ARG A 1007 -60.03 47.68 -47.97
CA ARG A 1007 -60.36 48.44 -46.75
C ARG A 1007 -60.28 47.61 -45.48
N ASN A 1008 -61.40 47.16 -44.92
CA ASN A 1008 -61.41 46.49 -43.63
C ASN A 1008 -62.14 45.16 -43.83
N GLY A 1009 -61.78 44.15 -43.05
CA GLY A 1009 -62.24 42.78 -43.27
C GLY A 1009 -61.07 41.93 -43.74
N ASN A 1010 -61.27 40.62 -43.77
CA ASN A 1010 -60.27 39.67 -44.26
C ASN A 1010 -60.52 39.49 -45.76
N ASP A 1011 -59.85 40.31 -46.56
CA ASP A 1011 -60.13 40.43 -47.99
C ASP A 1011 -59.25 39.47 -48.80
N THR A 1012 -59.83 38.88 -49.85
CA THR A 1012 -59.07 38.13 -50.86
C THR A 1012 -59.05 38.92 -52.16
N VAL A 1013 -57.86 39.35 -52.59
CA VAL A 1013 -57.67 40.18 -53.78
C VAL A 1013 -56.77 39.49 -54.80
N GLU A 1014 -57.29 39.33 -56.02
CA GLU A 1014 -56.55 38.94 -57.22
C GLU A 1014 -56.43 40.15 -58.16
N GLY A 1015 -55.23 40.70 -58.35
CA GLY A 1015 -54.95 41.76 -59.33
C GLY A 1015 -55.14 41.26 -60.77
N GLY A 1016 -54.60 40.09 -61.08
CA GLY A 1016 -54.68 39.48 -62.39
C GLY A 1016 -53.55 39.97 -63.32
N ARG A 1017 -53.83 40.14 -64.61
CA ARG A 1017 -52.77 40.48 -65.58
C ARG A 1017 -52.59 41.98 -65.70
N GLY A 1018 -51.47 42.49 -65.19
CA GLY A 1018 -50.97 43.83 -65.42
C GLY A 1018 -50.05 44.27 -64.28
N GLY A 1019 -49.84 45.58 -64.13
CA GLY A 1019 -49.07 46.15 -63.04
C GLY A 1019 -50.02 46.82 -62.06
N ASP A 1020 -50.35 46.11 -60.99
CA ASP A 1020 -51.45 46.46 -60.11
C ASP A 1020 -50.98 47.19 -58.84
N SER A 1021 -51.87 48.01 -58.26
CA SER A 1021 -51.66 48.69 -56.99
C SER A 1021 -52.74 48.26 -56.02
N ILE A 1022 -52.40 47.32 -55.14
CA ILE A 1022 -53.30 46.70 -54.18
C ILE A 1022 -53.05 47.26 -52.78
N GLN A 1023 -54.12 47.55 -52.06
CA GLN A 1023 -54.09 47.90 -50.65
C GLN A 1023 -55.16 47.11 -49.91
N GLY A 1024 -54.76 46.20 -49.02
CA GLY A 1024 -55.64 45.36 -48.19
C GLY A 1024 -56.38 46.20 -47.18
N GLY A 1025 -55.70 46.57 -46.10
CA GLY A 1025 -56.10 47.59 -45.16
C GLY A 1025 -56.08 47.10 -43.72
N ALA A 1026 -57.20 46.69 -43.14
CA ALA A 1026 -57.22 46.16 -41.77
C ALA A 1026 -58.00 44.84 -41.70
N GLY A 1027 -57.35 43.78 -41.26
CA GLY A 1027 -57.82 42.40 -41.33
C GLY A 1027 -56.69 41.52 -41.88
N ASP A 1028 -56.86 40.20 -41.82
CA ASP A 1028 -55.88 39.26 -42.33
C ASP A 1028 -56.16 39.04 -43.83
N ASP A 1029 -55.43 39.75 -44.69
CA ASP A 1029 -55.70 39.81 -46.12
C ASP A 1029 -54.87 38.81 -46.93
N VAL A 1030 -55.46 38.27 -48.01
CA VAL A 1030 -54.74 37.49 -49.03
C VAL A 1030 -54.66 38.33 -50.31
N LEU A 1031 -53.47 38.85 -50.60
CA LEU A 1031 -53.26 39.83 -51.68
C LEU A 1031 -52.29 39.28 -52.72
N ALA A 1032 -52.79 38.95 -53.91
CA ALA A 1032 -51.99 38.44 -55.00
C ALA A 1032 -51.95 39.40 -56.20
N ALA A 1033 -50.75 39.65 -56.73
CA ALA A 1033 -50.57 40.42 -57.96
C ALA A 1033 -51.30 39.74 -59.15
N ASP A 1034 -51.24 38.41 -59.26
CA ASP A 1034 -51.90 37.63 -60.31
C ASP A 1034 -52.89 36.61 -59.72
N ARG A 1035 -53.55 35.82 -60.56
CA ARG A 1035 -54.51 34.79 -60.17
C ARG A 1035 -53.83 33.65 -59.41
N VAL A 1036 -54.29 33.41 -58.19
CA VAL A 1036 -53.81 32.36 -57.28
C VAL A 1036 -54.06 30.94 -57.85
N ASP A 1037 -54.99 30.77 -58.80
CA ASP A 1037 -55.34 29.47 -59.40
C ASP A 1037 -54.43 29.02 -60.56
N ARG A 1038 -53.46 29.85 -60.99
CA ARG A 1038 -52.52 29.52 -62.07
C ARG A 1038 -51.07 29.77 -61.67
N PHE A 1039 -50.47 28.76 -61.03
CA PHE A 1039 -49.08 28.69 -60.60
C PHE A 1039 -48.01 28.81 -61.71
N ASP A 1040 -48.38 29.04 -62.97
CA ASP A 1040 -47.51 29.02 -64.16
C ASP A 1040 -47.50 30.30 -65.01
N ASP A 1041 -48.20 31.37 -64.59
CA ASP A 1041 -48.31 32.64 -65.35
C ASP A 1041 -47.26 33.69 -64.89
N PHE A 1042 -45.97 33.50 -65.19
CA PHE A 1042 -44.89 34.48 -64.93
C PHE A 1042 -44.94 35.72 -65.86
N ASP A 1043 -46.13 36.12 -66.34
CA ASP A 1043 -46.32 37.16 -67.36
C ASP A 1043 -46.90 38.49 -66.85
N GLY A 1044 -47.12 38.63 -65.54
CA GLY A 1044 -47.45 39.88 -64.86
C GLY A 1044 -46.41 41.00 -65.07
N GLU A 1045 -46.85 42.26 -64.92
CA GLU A 1045 -45.98 43.45 -64.91
C GLU A 1045 -45.71 43.88 -63.45
N ILE A 1046 -44.86 44.89 -63.24
CA ILE A 1046 -44.47 45.36 -61.90
C ILE A 1046 -45.70 45.83 -61.09
N SER A 1047 -45.93 45.21 -59.95
CA SER A 1047 -47.03 45.45 -59.03
C SER A 1047 -46.57 46.03 -57.69
N ARG A 1048 -47.51 46.66 -56.98
CA ARG A 1048 -47.31 47.22 -55.63
C ARG A 1048 -48.42 46.72 -54.72
N ILE A 1049 -48.05 45.96 -53.69
CA ILE A 1049 -48.98 45.37 -52.75
C ILE A 1049 -48.67 45.90 -51.36
N PHE A 1050 -49.70 46.37 -50.66
CA PHE A 1050 -49.64 46.86 -49.29
C PHE A 1050 -50.69 46.11 -48.47
N GLY A 1051 -50.24 45.34 -47.46
CA GLY A 1051 -51.10 44.60 -46.53
C GLY A 1051 -51.87 45.54 -45.63
N GLY A 1052 -51.25 46.04 -44.57
CA GLY A 1052 -51.79 47.07 -43.71
C GLY A 1052 -51.62 46.76 -42.23
N THR A 1053 -52.68 46.30 -41.57
CA THR A 1053 -52.65 45.79 -40.18
C THR A 1053 -53.43 44.48 -40.15
N GLY A 1054 -52.92 43.46 -39.48
CA GLY A 1054 -53.37 42.08 -39.63
C GLY A 1054 -52.24 41.23 -40.19
N ASN A 1055 -52.37 39.91 -40.07
CA ASN A 1055 -51.36 38.97 -40.57
C ASN A 1055 -51.63 38.69 -42.05
N ASP A 1056 -50.97 39.42 -42.93
CA ASP A 1056 -51.28 39.42 -44.35
C ASP A 1056 -50.42 38.41 -45.15
N LEU A 1057 -51.01 37.79 -46.17
CA LEU A 1057 -50.30 37.00 -47.18
C LEU A 1057 -50.19 37.79 -48.48
N LEU A 1058 -48.99 38.26 -48.80
CA LEU A 1058 -48.69 39.02 -50.00
C LEU A 1058 -47.94 38.15 -51.02
N ILE A 1059 -48.49 38.04 -52.22
CA ILE A 1059 -47.92 37.23 -53.30
C ILE A 1059 -47.65 38.10 -54.52
N GLY A 1060 -46.37 38.25 -54.86
CA GLY A 1060 -45.88 38.91 -56.08
C GLY A 1060 -46.09 38.07 -57.34
N GLY A 1061 -45.55 38.58 -58.45
CA GLY A 1061 -45.64 38.00 -59.78
C GLY A 1061 -44.26 37.64 -60.36
N GLY A 1062 -44.16 37.66 -61.69
CA GLY A 1062 -42.94 37.29 -62.42
C GLY A 1062 -42.03 38.46 -62.82
N LYS A 1063 -42.17 39.64 -62.17
CA LYS A 1063 -41.35 40.84 -62.40
C LYS A 1063 -40.98 41.48 -61.06
N ALA A 1064 -40.08 42.47 -61.11
CA ALA A 1064 -39.59 43.22 -59.94
C ALA A 1064 -40.69 44.00 -59.21
N ASP A 1065 -41.30 43.38 -58.20
CA ASP A 1065 -42.45 43.87 -57.45
C ASP A 1065 -42.06 44.60 -56.16
N LEU A 1066 -43.03 45.30 -55.58
CA LEU A 1066 -42.90 45.94 -54.27
C LEU A 1066 -44.00 45.41 -53.35
N LEU A 1067 -43.61 44.62 -52.36
CA LEU A 1067 -44.48 44.10 -51.32
C LEU A 1067 -44.15 44.80 -50.00
N ARG A 1068 -45.19 45.21 -49.28
CA ARG A 1068 -45.06 45.79 -47.95
C ARG A 1068 -46.16 45.23 -47.05
N GLY A 1069 -45.78 44.46 -46.04
CA GLY A 1069 -46.66 43.82 -45.08
C GLY A 1069 -47.42 44.86 -44.28
N GLY A 1070 -46.78 45.47 -43.29
CA GLY A 1070 -47.40 46.54 -42.51
C GLY A 1070 -47.07 46.44 -41.03
N ASN A 1071 -48.10 46.34 -40.19
CA ASN A 1071 -47.87 45.92 -38.81
C ASN A 1071 -48.51 44.53 -38.63
N ASP A 1072 -48.04 43.80 -37.63
CA ASP A 1072 -48.39 42.41 -37.34
C ASP A 1072 -47.60 41.44 -38.24
N ASN A 1073 -47.81 40.12 -38.12
CA ASN A 1073 -46.86 39.12 -38.65
C ASN A 1073 -47.25 38.73 -40.07
N ASP A 1074 -46.51 39.24 -41.06
CA ASP A 1074 -46.85 39.10 -42.47
C ASP A 1074 -46.04 38.01 -43.18
N THR A 1075 -46.62 37.40 -44.21
CA THR A 1075 -45.92 36.50 -45.14
C THR A 1075 -45.81 37.14 -46.52
N LEU A 1076 -44.59 37.40 -46.97
CA LEU A 1076 -44.30 38.06 -48.25
C LEU A 1076 -43.56 37.11 -49.19
N LEU A 1077 -44.18 36.82 -50.33
CA LEU A 1077 -43.65 35.93 -51.37
C LEU A 1077 -43.41 36.70 -52.67
N GLY A 1078 -42.15 37.00 -53.01
CA GLY A 1078 -41.75 37.78 -54.20
C GLY A 1078 -41.98 37.05 -55.52
N LYS A 1079 -41.72 35.74 -55.54
CA LYS A 1079 -41.78 34.84 -56.71
C LYS A 1079 -40.66 35.03 -57.72
N GLY A 1080 -40.81 35.83 -58.76
CA GLY A 1080 -39.77 35.91 -59.78
C GLY A 1080 -39.53 37.35 -60.19
N GLY A 1081 -38.29 37.82 -60.15
CA GLY A 1081 -38.01 39.24 -60.35
C GLY A 1081 -36.92 39.69 -59.40
N ASP A 1082 -36.42 40.91 -59.57
CA ASP A 1082 -35.56 41.52 -58.54
C ASP A 1082 -36.50 42.33 -57.62
N ASP A 1083 -37.07 41.68 -56.62
CA ASP A 1083 -38.19 42.15 -55.81
C ASP A 1083 -37.76 42.99 -54.60
N GLN A 1084 -38.69 43.77 -54.05
CA GLN A 1084 -38.51 44.49 -52.79
C GLN A 1084 -39.61 44.12 -51.81
N LEU A 1085 -39.24 43.38 -50.78
CA LEU A 1085 -40.11 42.90 -49.71
C LEU A 1085 -39.79 43.68 -48.43
N PHE A 1086 -40.81 44.28 -47.83
CA PHE A 1086 -40.72 45.02 -46.57
C PHE A 1086 -41.74 44.48 -45.57
N GLY A 1087 -41.31 43.79 -44.52
CA GLY A 1087 -42.20 43.33 -43.45
C GLY A 1087 -42.76 44.50 -42.62
N ASP A 1088 -41.90 45.47 -42.34
CA ASP A 1088 -42.11 46.67 -41.50
C ASP A 1088 -42.16 46.38 -39.99
N GLY A 1089 -43.24 45.90 -39.40
CA GLY A 1089 -43.32 45.74 -37.95
C GLY A 1089 -44.13 44.53 -37.50
N GLY A 1090 -43.46 43.52 -36.98
CA GLY A 1090 -44.03 42.22 -36.70
C GLY A 1090 -42.92 41.20 -36.85
N ASP A 1091 -43.18 39.94 -36.54
CA ASP A 1091 -42.25 38.86 -36.85
C ASP A 1091 -42.58 38.32 -38.23
N ASP A 1092 -41.94 38.86 -39.26
CA ASP A 1092 -42.33 38.65 -40.66
C ASP A 1092 -41.60 37.47 -41.32
N LEU A 1093 -42.29 36.78 -42.23
CA LEU A 1093 -41.73 35.72 -43.09
C LEU A 1093 -41.54 36.24 -44.52
N LEU A 1094 -40.29 36.37 -44.97
CA LEU A 1094 -39.96 36.93 -46.28
C LEU A 1094 -39.27 35.89 -47.18
N ASN A 1095 -39.81 35.67 -48.36
CA ASN A 1095 -39.24 34.80 -49.39
C ASN A 1095 -39.20 35.53 -50.74
N GLY A 1096 -38.00 35.83 -51.24
CA GLY A 1096 -37.79 36.48 -52.55
C GLY A 1096 -37.92 35.54 -53.75
N ASP A 1097 -37.76 34.23 -53.54
CA ASP A 1097 -37.70 33.20 -54.58
C ASP A 1097 -36.59 33.47 -55.63
N VAL A 1098 -36.92 33.76 -56.90
CA VAL A 1098 -35.93 33.84 -58.01
C VAL A 1098 -35.64 35.29 -58.40
N GLY A 1099 -34.45 35.77 -58.04
CA GLY A 1099 -33.87 37.01 -58.55
C GLY A 1099 -32.90 37.62 -57.56
N ASN A 1100 -32.50 38.88 -57.74
CA ASN A 1100 -31.68 39.57 -56.74
C ASN A 1100 -32.59 40.45 -55.90
N ASP A 1101 -33.06 39.90 -54.80
CA ASP A 1101 -34.14 40.49 -54.03
C ASP A 1101 -33.62 41.38 -52.90
N LEU A 1102 -34.46 42.31 -52.48
CA LEU A 1102 -34.28 43.07 -51.25
C LEU A 1102 -35.31 42.60 -50.24
N LEU A 1103 -34.86 41.86 -49.23
CA LEU A 1103 -35.67 41.44 -48.10
C LEU A 1103 -35.34 42.35 -46.92
N SER A 1104 -36.34 43.06 -46.43
CA SER A 1104 -36.22 43.92 -45.26
C SER A 1104 -37.30 43.51 -44.27
N GLY A 1105 -36.93 42.86 -43.17
CA GLY A 1105 -37.85 42.46 -42.11
C GLY A 1105 -38.46 43.71 -41.46
N GLY A 1106 -37.75 44.33 -40.53
CA GLY A 1106 -38.16 45.63 -40.03
C GLY A 1106 -37.71 45.87 -38.62
N GLY A 1107 -38.67 46.06 -37.72
CA GLY A 1107 -38.46 45.87 -36.29
C GLY A 1107 -39.15 44.60 -35.82
N SER A 1108 -38.65 44.03 -34.73
CA SER A 1108 -38.98 42.68 -34.19
C SER A 1108 -38.09 41.59 -34.81
N THR A 1109 -38.52 40.33 -34.84
CA THR A 1109 -37.70 39.17 -35.20
C THR A 1109 -38.15 38.61 -36.54
N ASP A 1110 -37.39 38.90 -37.60
CA ASP A 1110 -37.80 38.58 -38.96
C ASP A 1110 -37.05 37.39 -39.54
N THR A 1111 -37.74 36.58 -40.35
CA THR A 1111 -37.23 35.36 -40.96
C THR A 1111 -37.14 35.49 -42.48
N ALA A 1112 -35.94 35.28 -43.04
CA ALA A 1112 -35.77 35.05 -44.46
C ALA A 1112 -35.86 33.54 -44.76
N ASP A 1113 -36.84 33.14 -45.54
CA ASP A 1113 -37.14 31.73 -45.81
C ASP A 1113 -36.76 31.32 -47.23
N TYR A 1114 -35.87 30.33 -47.31
CA TYR A 1114 -35.36 29.72 -48.53
C TYR A 1114 -35.74 28.23 -48.67
N SER A 1115 -36.56 27.69 -47.77
CA SER A 1115 -36.94 26.28 -47.72
C SER A 1115 -37.70 25.83 -48.97
N ASP A 1116 -38.55 26.71 -49.48
CA ASP A 1116 -39.56 26.40 -50.50
C ASP A 1116 -39.20 26.91 -51.90
N LEU A 1117 -37.90 27.07 -52.18
CA LEU A 1117 -37.36 27.44 -53.51
C LEU A 1117 -37.62 26.34 -54.57
N VAL A 1118 -38.87 26.11 -54.90
CA VAL A 1118 -39.33 25.16 -55.91
C VAL A 1118 -39.44 25.89 -57.24
N ILE A 1119 -38.36 25.86 -58.02
CA ILE A 1119 -38.42 26.30 -59.42
C ILE A 1119 -39.17 25.24 -60.23
N ASN A 1120 -40.50 25.31 -60.24
CA ASN A 1120 -41.36 24.44 -61.06
C ASN A 1120 -41.20 24.77 -62.56
N GLY A 1121 -40.17 24.19 -63.18
CA GLY A 1121 -40.21 23.81 -64.59
C GLY A 1121 -39.42 24.64 -65.60
N VAL A 1122 -38.71 25.72 -65.23
CA VAL A 1122 -37.93 26.51 -66.21
C VAL A 1122 -36.42 26.63 -65.87
N PHE A 1123 -36.02 26.59 -64.60
CA PHE A 1123 -34.61 26.57 -64.20
C PHE A 1123 -34.43 25.48 -63.14
N GLY A 1124 -33.41 24.61 -63.29
CA GLY A 1124 -33.31 23.37 -62.49
C GLY A 1124 -33.20 23.59 -60.97
N THR A 1125 -33.28 22.50 -60.21
CA THR A 1125 -33.05 22.41 -58.75
C THR A 1125 -31.92 23.34 -58.30
N ILE A 1126 -32.00 23.94 -57.11
CA ILE A 1126 -30.98 24.86 -56.59
C ILE A 1126 -29.79 24.10 -55.98
N ALA A 1127 -28.58 24.66 -56.05
CA ALA A 1127 -27.42 24.26 -55.25
C ALA A 1127 -27.42 25.10 -53.96
N GLY A 1128 -27.02 24.51 -52.83
CA GLY A 1128 -27.19 25.04 -51.48
C GLY A 1128 -26.82 26.52 -51.27
N LEU A 1129 -27.32 27.07 -50.17
CA LEU A 1129 -27.39 28.49 -49.83
C LEU A 1129 -26.14 28.96 -49.06
N ASP A 1130 -25.61 30.15 -49.39
CA ASP A 1130 -24.54 30.79 -48.60
C ASP A 1130 -25.05 32.14 -48.07
N VAL A 1131 -25.40 32.19 -46.78
CA VAL A 1131 -25.92 33.37 -46.10
C VAL A 1131 -24.88 33.97 -45.17
N ASN A 1132 -24.75 35.29 -45.26
CA ASN A 1132 -23.92 36.07 -44.37
C ASN A 1132 -24.67 37.31 -43.90
N LEU A 1133 -25.17 37.26 -42.68
CA LEU A 1133 -25.95 38.33 -42.07
C LEU A 1133 -25.08 39.57 -41.76
N ARG A 1134 -23.76 39.42 -41.64
CA ARG A 1134 -22.84 40.56 -41.45
C ARG A 1134 -22.66 41.36 -42.74
N THR A 1135 -22.52 40.67 -43.88
CA THR A 1135 -22.46 41.33 -45.19
C THR A 1135 -23.84 41.60 -45.76
N ARG A 1136 -24.90 41.10 -45.11
CA ARG A 1136 -26.30 41.30 -45.47
C ARG A 1136 -26.63 40.71 -46.84
N THR A 1137 -26.13 39.51 -47.09
CA THR A 1137 -26.21 38.83 -48.39
C THR A 1137 -26.59 37.38 -48.24
N ALA A 1138 -27.50 36.90 -49.08
CA ALA A 1138 -27.74 35.47 -49.32
C ALA A 1138 -27.44 35.16 -50.79
N LEU A 1139 -26.62 34.13 -51.03
CA LEU A 1139 -26.21 33.70 -52.36
C LEU A 1139 -26.79 32.31 -52.63
N HIS A 1140 -27.60 32.20 -53.68
CA HIS A 1140 -28.15 30.91 -54.12
C HIS A 1140 -27.96 30.75 -55.64
N SER A 1141 -27.91 29.50 -56.11
CA SER A 1141 -27.61 29.22 -57.52
C SER A 1141 -28.33 27.98 -58.03
N SER A 1142 -28.52 27.87 -59.34
CA SER A 1142 -29.04 26.64 -59.95
C SER A 1142 -28.04 25.46 -59.86
N THR A 1143 -28.50 24.21 -59.85
CA THR A 1143 -27.75 22.92 -59.63
C THR A 1143 -26.53 22.68 -60.54
N ASN A 1144 -26.34 23.51 -61.55
CA ASN A 1144 -25.21 23.49 -62.48
C ASN A 1144 -24.41 24.82 -62.50
N ASN A 1145 -24.64 25.70 -61.52
CA ASN A 1145 -24.13 27.07 -61.40
C ASN A 1145 -24.31 27.88 -62.70
N ALA A 1146 -25.36 27.62 -63.49
CA ALA A 1146 -25.60 28.35 -64.73
C ALA A 1146 -26.15 29.76 -64.50
N LEU A 1147 -26.86 29.94 -63.38
CA LEU A 1147 -27.41 31.20 -62.88
C LEU A 1147 -27.16 31.27 -61.37
N THR A 1148 -26.77 32.46 -60.91
CA THR A 1148 -26.48 32.79 -59.52
C THR A 1148 -27.19 34.09 -59.21
N TRP A 1149 -27.84 34.12 -58.06
CA TRP A 1149 -28.63 35.23 -57.57
C TRP A 1149 -28.14 35.63 -56.20
N THR A 1150 -28.22 36.92 -55.89
CA THR A 1150 -27.73 37.47 -54.63
C THR A 1150 -28.76 38.42 -54.04
N ASP A 1151 -29.36 37.99 -52.94
CA ASP A 1151 -30.30 38.79 -52.20
C ASP A 1151 -29.59 39.68 -51.20
N ARG A 1152 -30.23 40.79 -50.87
CA ARG A 1152 -29.80 41.73 -49.86
C ARG A 1152 -30.75 41.70 -48.67
N LEU A 1153 -30.24 41.28 -47.53
CA LEU A 1153 -30.99 41.11 -46.29
C LEU A 1153 -30.83 42.34 -45.37
N ILE A 1154 -31.91 42.92 -44.86
CA ILE A 1154 -31.88 44.06 -43.94
C ILE A 1154 -32.80 43.77 -42.76
N SER A 1155 -32.32 43.92 -41.53
CA SER A 1155 -33.11 43.59 -40.33
C SER A 1155 -33.71 42.20 -40.46
N ILE A 1156 -32.83 41.21 -40.64
CA ILE A 1156 -33.21 39.79 -40.69
C ILE A 1156 -32.36 39.14 -39.62
N GLU A 1157 -33.03 38.52 -38.67
CA GLU A 1157 -32.45 37.87 -37.50
C GLU A 1157 -32.39 36.36 -37.71
N ASN A 1158 -33.36 35.79 -38.43
CA ASN A 1158 -33.51 34.36 -38.63
C ASN A 1158 -33.44 33.98 -40.11
N VAL A 1159 -32.94 32.79 -40.38
CA VAL A 1159 -32.83 32.25 -41.75
C VAL A 1159 -33.19 30.77 -41.76
N THR A 1160 -34.17 30.43 -42.57
CA THR A 1160 -34.48 29.04 -42.92
C THR A 1160 -33.79 28.69 -44.22
N GLY A 1161 -32.95 27.66 -44.18
CA GLY A 1161 -32.14 27.15 -45.28
C GLY A 1161 -32.93 26.33 -46.31
N THR A 1162 -32.19 25.73 -47.23
CA THR A 1162 -32.68 24.79 -48.22
C THR A 1162 -32.50 23.36 -47.72
N GLN A 1163 -33.18 22.37 -48.31
CA GLN A 1163 -32.94 20.94 -48.03
C GLN A 1163 -31.57 20.41 -48.53
N ARG A 1164 -30.56 21.27 -48.70
CA ARG A 1164 -29.23 20.97 -49.24
C ARG A 1164 -28.19 21.68 -48.41
N ASN A 1165 -26.95 21.20 -48.49
CA ASN A 1165 -25.78 21.77 -47.81
C ASN A 1165 -25.70 23.31 -47.89
N ASP A 1166 -26.03 23.96 -46.80
CA ASP A 1166 -26.05 25.39 -46.61
C ASP A 1166 -24.86 25.87 -45.77
N ARG A 1167 -24.61 27.17 -45.86
CA ARG A 1167 -23.57 27.86 -45.11
C ARG A 1167 -24.16 29.12 -44.49
N PHE A 1168 -24.07 29.23 -43.17
CA PHE A 1168 -24.54 30.40 -42.43
C PHE A 1168 -23.40 31.14 -41.71
N ILE A 1169 -23.50 32.46 -41.69
CA ILE A 1169 -22.62 33.33 -40.90
C ILE A 1169 -23.50 34.35 -40.17
N GLY A 1170 -23.60 34.17 -38.85
CA GLY A 1170 -24.30 35.05 -37.92
C GLY A 1170 -23.75 36.47 -37.86
N ASN A 1171 -24.59 37.38 -37.37
CA ASN A 1171 -24.20 38.73 -37.02
C ASN A 1171 -24.02 38.83 -35.49
N GLY A 1172 -23.74 40.03 -34.95
CA GLY A 1172 -23.52 40.16 -33.50
C GLY A 1172 -24.81 40.14 -32.65
N GLN A 1173 -25.96 39.76 -33.22
CA GLN A 1173 -27.26 39.63 -32.58
C GLN A 1173 -27.56 38.14 -32.36
N ASN A 1174 -28.68 37.83 -31.69
CA ASN A 1174 -29.16 36.46 -31.56
C ASN A 1174 -29.81 36.05 -32.89
N ASN A 1175 -29.32 34.98 -33.50
CA ASN A 1175 -29.85 34.46 -34.76
C ASN A 1175 -30.41 33.04 -34.59
N VAL A 1176 -31.48 32.71 -35.32
CA VAL A 1176 -31.91 31.31 -35.52
C VAL A 1176 -31.52 30.87 -36.93
N PHE A 1177 -30.74 29.80 -37.04
CA PHE A 1177 -30.38 29.17 -38.30
C PHE A 1177 -30.96 27.76 -38.35
N ASP A 1178 -31.74 27.49 -39.39
CA ASP A 1178 -32.35 26.19 -39.62
C ASP A 1178 -31.86 25.62 -40.97
N GLY A 1179 -31.18 24.48 -40.92
CA GLY A 1179 -30.61 23.80 -42.10
C GLY A 1179 -31.60 22.90 -42.87
N GLN A 1180 -32.79 22.61 -42.33
CA GLN A 1180 -33.83 21.79 -42.98
C GLN A 1180 -33.38 20.37 -43.42
N GLY A 1181 -32.41 19.77 -42.71
CA GLY A 1181 -31.70 18.55 -43.12
C GLY A 1181 -32.49 17.22 -43.03
N GLU A 1182 -32.57 16.49 -44.15
CA GLU A 1182 -32.82 15.02 -44.16
C GLU A 1182 -31.49 14.25 -44.15
N VAL A 1183 -31.28 13.41 -43.15
CA VAL A 1183 -30.14 12.47 -43.08
C VAL A 1183 -30.13 11.53 -44.30
N GLY A 1184 -29.19 11.72 -45.25
CA GLY A 1184 -28.68 10.62 -46.07
C GLY A 1184 -28.73 10.71 -47.61
N ARG A 1185 -28.75 11.88 -48.26
CA ARG A 1185 -28.50 11.96 -49.72
C ARG A 1185 -27.10 12.48 -50.03
N ASN A 1186 -26.33 11.70 -50.79
CA ASN A 1186 -24.97 12.05 -51.28
C ASN A 1186 -25.02 13.18 -52.33
N ASP A 1187 -25.32 14.40 -51.91
CA ASP A 1187 -25.30 15.59 -52.75
C ASP A 1187 -23.95 16.36 -52.62
N ARG A 1188 -23.65 17.18 -53.65
CA ARG A 1188 -22.30 17.66 -53.96
C ARG A 1188 -21.60 18.40 -52.82
N GLN A 1189 -20.31 18.12 -52.69
CA GLN A 1189 -19.31 18.81 -51.87
C GLN A 1189 -19.41 20.35 -51.87
N THR A 1190 -19.71 20.96 -50.72
CA THR A 1190 -19.66 22.41 -50.50
C THR A 1190 -18.22 22.82 -50.22
N GLN A 1191 -17.66 23.74 -51.02
CA GLN A 1191 -16.32 24.29 -50.79
C GLN A 1191 -16.39 25.51 -49.88
N PHE A 1192 -15.85 25.38 -48.67
CA PHE A 1192 -15.69 26.51 -47.75
C PHE A 1192 -14.36 27.17 -48.06
N THR A 1193 -14.32 28.49 -48.16
CA THR A 1193 -13.07 29.23 -47.96
C THR A 1193 -13.18 29.94 -46.61
N ASP A 1194 -12.18 29.80 -45.74
CA ASP A 1194 -12.14 30.55 -44.49
C ASP A 1194 -11.85 32.05 -44.74
N LEU A 1195 -11.92 32.85 -43.69
CA LEU A 1195 -11.63 34.29 -43.71
C LEU A 1195 -10.16 34.66 -44.06
N ARG A 1196 -9.28 33.65 -44.16
CA ARG A 1196 -7.84 33.73 -44.48
C ARG A 1196 -7.48 33.07 -45.83
N GLY A 1197 -8.42 32.44 -46.52
CA GLY A 1197 -8.23 31.73 -47.79
C GLY A 1197 -8.11 30.20 -47.75
N SER A 1198 -8.27 29.51 -46.61
CA SER A 1198 -8.14 28.04 -46.53
C SER A 1198 -9.42 27.31 -46.98
N ALA A 1199 -9.27 26.29 -47.82
CA ALA A 1199 -10.39 25.56 -48.42
C ALA A 1199 -10.78 24.31 -47.62
N TYR A 1200 -12.04 24.18 -47.17
CA TYR A 1200 -12.62 22.95 -46.62
C TYR A 1200 -13.66 22.39 -47.58
N THR A 1201 -13.97 21.12 -47.46
CA THR A 1201 -15.01 20.50 -48.29
C THR A 1201 -15.83 19.54 -47.45
N VAL A 1202 -17.13 19.83 -47.31
CA VAL A 1202 -18.07 19.08 -46.47
C VAL A 1202 -19.37 18.88 -47.26
N THR A 1203 -20.08 17.80 -46.96
CA THR A 1203 -21.37 17.46 -47.57
C THR A 1203 -22.46 17.51 -46.50
N ALA A 1204 -22.65 18.68 -45.88
CA ALA A 1204 -23.59 18.93 -44.79
C ALA A 1204 -23.74 20.44 -44.54
N ASP A 1205 -24.67 20.84 -43.66
CA ASP A 1205 -24.94 22.22 -43.26
C ASP A 1205 -23.90 22.72 -42.25
N VAL A 1206 -23.48 23.98 -42.41
CA VAL A 1206 -22.38 24.55 -41.62
C VAL A 1206 -22.65 25.97 -41.17
N VAL A 1207 -22.44 26.24 -39.88
CA VAL A 1207 -22.44 27.59 -39.31
C VAL A 1207 -21.00 28.01 -38.95
N GLU A 1208 -20.58 29.21 -39.35
CA GLU A 1208 -19.21 29.72 -39.11
C GLU A 1208 -19.15 30.90 -38.12
N TYR A 1209 -18.32 30.72 -37.07
CA TYR A 1209 -18.02 31.70 -36.03
C TYR A 1209 -16.56 32.20 -36.09
N ARG A 1210 -16.33 33.47 -35.73
CA ARG A 1210 -14.99 34.09 -35.65
C ARG A 1210 -14.40 33.94 -34.24
N GLY A 1211 -13.38 33.10 -34.10
CA GLY A 1211 -12.63 32.92 -32.84
C GLY A 1211 -12.25 31.46 -32.63
N SER A 1212 -11.46 31.15 -31.60
CA SER A 1212 -11.23 29.75 -31.22
C SER A 1212 -12.45 29.20 -30.49
N SER A 1213 -12.68 27.89 -30.55
CA SER A 1213 -13.80 27.23 -29.85
C SER A 1213 -13.85 27.58 -28.36
N SER A 1214 -12.70 27.78 -27.71
CA SER A 1214 -12.60 28.22 -26.31
C SER A 1214 -13.18 29.60 -26.00
N GLN A 1215 -13.60 30.38 -27.01
CA GLN A 1215 -14.23 31.70 -26.84
C GLN A 1215 -15.76 31.64 -26.92
N PHE A 1216 -16.31 30.45 -27.14
CA PHE A 1216 -17.72 30.19 -27.31
C PHE A 1216 -18.14 29.07 -26.34
N SER A 1217 -19.34 29.18 -25.77
CA SER A 1217 -20.01 28.08 -25.08
C SER A 1217 -21.02 27.44 -26.03
N VAL A 1218 -21.05 26.12 -26.05
CA VAL A 1218 -21.95 25.31 -26.85
C VAL A 1218 -22.76 24.43 -25.89
N ALA A 1219 -24.08 24.42 -26.03
CA ALA A 1219 -24.99 23.64 -25.19
C ALA A 1219 -26.23 23.22 -25.98
N GLY A 1220 -26.85 22.09 -25.64
CA GLY A 1220 -28.07 21.61 -26.31
C GLY A 1220 -27.96 20.16 -26.77
N THR A 1221 -28.82 19.76 -27.71
CA THR A 1221 -28.79 18.45 -28.35
C THR A 1221 -28.23 18.56 -29.76
N ALA A 1222 -28.00 17.42 -30.42
CA ALA A 1222 -27.54 17.40 -31.82
C ALA A 1222 -28.52 18.10 -32.78
N ASP A 1223 -29.82 18.12 -32.46
CA ASP A 1223 -30.88 18.66 -33.30
C ASP A 1223 -31.27 20.11 -32.92
N ASN A 1224 -30.91 20.56 -31.71
CA ASN A 1224 -31.20 21.90 -31.23
C ASN A 1224 -30.05 22.43 -30.36
N LEU A 1225 -29.13 23.16 -30.99
CA LEU A 1225 -27.90 23.61 -30.37
C LEU A 1225 -27.89 25.12 -30.15
N THR A 1226 -27.49 25.53 -28.96
CA THR A 1226 -27.25 26.93 -28.62
C THR A 1226 -25.75 27.22 -28.60
N VAL A 1227 -25.31 28.24 -29.34
CA VAL A 1227 -23.92 28.71 -29.35
C VAL A 1227 -23.86 30.16 -28.86
N THR A 1228 -23.06 30.44 -27.84
CA THR A 1228 -22.91 31.80 -27.26
C THR A 1228 -21.44 32.22 -27.26
N GLY A 1229 -21.12 33.39 -27.84
CA GLY A 1229 -19.75 33.87 -28.03
C GLY A 1229 -19.45 35.24 -27.42
N GLN A 1230 -18.16 35.58 -27.27
CA GLN A 1230 -17.74 36.93 -26.92
C GLN A 1230 -18.03 37.93 -28.06
N GLY A 1231 -19.19 38.58 -28.02
CA GLY A 1231 -19.60 39.62 -28.98
C GLY A 1231 -20.31 39.10 -30.24
N GLU A 1232 -20.61 37.82 -30.27
CA GLU A 1232 -21.56 37.15 -31.16
C GLU A 1232 -22.75 36.78 -30.25
N GLY A 1233 -24.00 37.00 -30.65
CA GLY A 1233 -25.15 36.77 -29.78
C GLY A 1233 -25.28 35.32 -29.30
N THR A 1234 -26.39 35.03 -28.62
CA THR A 1234 -26.80 33.65 -28.39
C THR A 1234 -27.57 33.18 -29.61
N ASP A 1235 -26.96 32.32 -30.40
CA ASP A 1235 -27.54 31.77 -31.63
C ASP A 1235 -28.13 30.38 -31.37
N ILE A 1236 -29.25 30.10 -32.03
CA ILE A 1236 -29.93 28.80 -32.03
C ILE A 1236 -29.72 28.15 -33.39
N LEU A 1237 -29.25 26.91 -33.39
CA LEU A 1237 -28.93 26.12 -34.56
C LEU A 1237 -29.85 24.89 -34.60
N LEU A 1238 -30.66 24.80 -35.64
CA LEU A 1238 -31.58 23.70 -35.92
C LEU A 1238 -31.10 22.96 -37.17
N ASP A 1239 -31.07 21.63 -37.11
CA ASP A 1239 -30.64 20.80 -38.24
C ASP A 1239 -29.26 21.19 -38.82
N ILE A 1240 -28.27 21.45 -37.96
CA ILE A 1240 -26.89 21.80 -38.36
C ILE A 1240 -25.93 20.66 -38.02
N GLU A 1241 -25.19 20.12 -38.99
CA GLU A 1241 -24.26 19.02 -38.70
C GLU A 1241 -22.85 19.46 -38.28
N PHE A 1242 -22.39 20.64 -38.72
CA PHE A 1242 -21.03 21.11 -38.39
C PHE A 1242 -20.98 22.58 -37.96
N ILE A 1243 -20.10 22.83 -36.98
CA ILE A 1243 -19.74 24.18 -36.56
C ILE A 1243 -18.27 24.44 -36.88
N LYS A 1244 -18.02 25.64 -37.40
CA LYS A 1244 -16.66 26.09 -37.70
C LYS A 1244 -16.25 27.25 -36.81
N PHE A 1245 -15.21 27.03 -36.01
CA PHE A 1245 -14.53 28.07 -35.23
C PHE A 1245 -13.17 28.37 -35.85
N SER A 1246 -13.04 29.51 -36.53
CA SER A 1246 -11.81 29.89 -37.26
C SER A 1246 -11.33 28.82 -38.27
N ASP A 1247 -10.25 28.07 -37.95
CA ASP A 1247 -9.65 27.05 -38.84
C ASP A 1247 -10.03 25.61 -38.44
N ALA A 1248 -10.85 25.45 -37.41
CA ALA A 1248 -11.28 24.15 -36.92
C ALA A 1248 -12.76 23.95 -37.26
N LEU A 1249 -13.05 22.80 -37.86
CA LEU A 1249 -14.39 22.33 -38.17
C LEU A 1249 -14.68 21.17 -37.22
N PHE A 1250 -15.80 21.22 -36.53
CA PHE A 1250 -16.22 20.24 -35.55
C PHE A 1250 -17.59 19.69 -35.95
N ALA A 1251 -17.78 18.38 -35.83
CA ALA A 1251 -19.12 17.81 -35.86
C ALA A 1251 -19.84 18.21 -34.57
N VAL A 1252 -21.13 18.52 -34.64
CA VAL A 1252 -21.90 18.97 -33.46
C VAL A 1252 -21.79 17.96 -32.30
N GLY A 1253 -21.86 16.65 -32.58
CA GLY A 1253 -21.73 15.61 -31.55
C GLY A 1253 -20.35 15.47 -30.89
N ASP A 1254 -19.29 16.05 -31.47
CA ASP A 1254 -17.95 16.07 -30.85
C ASP A 1254 -17.74 17.31 -29.95
N LEU A 1255 -18.66 18.28 -30.01
CA LEU A 1255 -18.62 19.56 -29.28
C LEU A 1255 -19.47 19.55 -28.01
N LEU A 1256 -20.49 18.68 -27.96
CA LEU A 1256 -21.32 18.35 -26.81
C LEU A 1256 -20.62 17.32 -25.93
#